data_AF-A0A1Y1ZVY4-F1
#
_entry.id   AF-A0A1Y1ZVY4-F1
#
_cell.length_a   1.000
_cell.length_b   1.000
_cell.length_c   1.000
_cell.angle_alpha   90.00
_cell.angle_beta   90.00
_cell.angle_gamma   90.00
#
_symmetry.space_group_name_H-M   'P 1'
#
loop_
_entity.id
_entity.type
_entity.pdbx_description
1 polymer ?
#
loop_
_entity_poly.entity_id
_entity_poly.type
_entity_poly.pdbx_seq_one_letter_code
_entity_poly.pdbx_strand_id
1 'polypeptide(L)'
;MDPRTWLRDLTPYFLYTLFVATIGPLLFGFHLAELNAPEDVIRCKKKSIVAAAASLPQCMHMNATQWGAVGSMYTLGGLIGALSAGPLAGRYGRLNTMRFTTLFFALGPVFEALSPNIGVMAFGRVVSGIGAGAAVVVVPIYISEISPPAEKGFFGAFTQVMCNVGILVAQLLGYFLSRGQYWRIILAAGGVIGVGQFLGLFLSAESPKFLAEQGDLHQAKRILRKLRGSKFDIDEEVTGWGVGAADALDDEEQTLLQDDDHMSHHSEVSASKRKSAKEDALSILQVLRHPDYNKAAIAVIMVMLAQQLSGINSIVMYGVSLLADLLESNSALLNLGVSAINIIVTAGCAPLVDKLGRKTCLLNSLAGMGISSLLLAVGIMRSVPILSAVAVLLFVSSFALGLGPVPFILSSELVGPDAVGATQSIALGANWIATFAVAQFFPMASAVLHGKVYFIFAALSAFFFIFISWFVPETKGKKTIDEVWGRERRPPPSLISPAFTPPATPGFSTPSNPRPPRSTPVDTSLLPAPAPHLLQVLPIVECEVRARIPTTTGQEMWLHVYRNNVDTKEHLAIVFGNSIRSRSLDAERPGETELDRMTRGAYVGRLYPGRTSSRIEEIKRAEGLASERKPFSNSEPVNMGAMESNGVLTPSSAASSESGDVQPPPSNQELPLVRIHSECYTGETVWSARCDCGEQLDEAARLMADPSLSPSGGAIVYLRQEGRGIGLGEKLKAYNLQDLGNDTYEANILLRHPADARSYGLATAMLMDLGLGGERGIRLLTNNPDKVRAVEGPAREVVVRERVAMVPLAWKTGGKAGIRSEEVEKYLSTKIEKFKHMLSQK
;
A
#
# COMPACT_ATOMS: atom_id res chain seq x y z
N MET A 1 6.33 -14.92 -10.46
CA MET A 1 5.98 -15.54 -9.17
C MET A 1 5.40 -16.91 -9.45
N ASP A 2 5.83 -17.91 -8.68
CA ASP A 2 5.61 -19.34 -8.93
C ASP A 2 4.35 -19.83 -8.18
N PRO A 3 3.30 -20.36 -8.84
CA PRO A 3 2.05 -20.78 -8.20
C PRO A 3 2.21 -21.89 -7.14
N ARG A 4 3.39 -22.53 -7.07
CA ARG A 4 3.70 -23.59 -6.07
C ARG A 4 3.96 -23.05 -4.66
N THR A 5 4.23 -21.76 -4.48
CA THR A 5 4.42 -21.17 -3.14
C THR A 5 3.11 -20.79 -2.45
N TRP A 6 2.03 -20.50 -3.21
CA TRP A 6 0.71 -20.10 -2.66
C TRP A 6 0.08 -21.14 -1.73
N LEU A 7 0.25 -22.44 -2.03
CA LEU A 7 -0.39 -23.51 -1.28
C LEU A 7 0.39 -23.94 -0.03
N ARG A 8 1.66 -23.55 0.14
CA ARG A 8 2.51 -24.04 1.26
C ARG A 8 2.17 -23.40 2.60
N ASP A 9 1.57 -22.22 2.59
CA ASP A 9 1.33 -21.41 3.80
C ASP A 9 -0.15 -21.31 4.19
N LEU A 10 -1.04 -22.07 3.53
CA LEU A 10 -2.48 -22.08 3.83
C LEU A 10 -2.84 -23.10 4.89
N THR A 11 -3.60 -22.67 5.91
CA THR A 11 -4.11 -23.60 6.93
C THR A 11 -5.35 -24.35 6.43
N PRO A 12 -5.56 -25.62 6.85
CA PRO A 12 -6.80 -26.34 6.57
C PRO A 12 -8.04 -25.60 7.08
N TYR A 13 -7.91 -24.88 8.19
CA TYR A 13 -8.98 -24.09 8.78
C TYR A 13 -9.38 -22.88 7.90
N PHE A 14 -8.39 -22.22 7.28
CA PHE A 14 -8.67 -21.17 6.28
C PHE A 14 -9.42 -21.73 5.08
N LEU A 15 -8.97 -22.87 4.53
CA LEU A 15 -9.64 -23.51 3.38
C LEU A 15 -11.07 -23.92 3.70
N TYR A 16 -11.31 -24.47 4.90
CA TYR A 16 -12.66 -24.79 5.39
C TYR A 16 -13.53 -23.53 5.44
N THR A 17 -13.04 -22.47 6.07
CA THR A 17 -13.77 -21.21 6.27
C THR A 17 -14.11 -20.55 4.92
N LEU A 18 -13.15 -20.54 3.98
CA LEU A 18 -13.33 -20.05 2.62
C LEU A 18 -14.38 -20.87 1.86
N PHE A 19 -14.29 -22.21 1.93
CA PHE A 19 -15.25 -23.09 1.28
C PHE A 19 -16.67 -22.86 1.79
N VAL A 20 -16.88 -22.86 3.11
CA VAL A 20 -18.21 -22.63 3.71
C VAL A 20 -18.77 -21.25 3.35
N ALA A 21 -17.95 -20.20 3.39
CA ALA A 21 -18.39 -18.86 3.00
C ALA A 21 -18.83 -18.80 1.53
N THR A 22 -18.06 -19.43 0.63
CA THR A 22 -18.32 -19.42 -0.81
C THR A 22 -19.52 -20.28 -1.26
N ILE A 23 -20.13 -21.08 -0.37
CA ILE A 23 -21.42 -21.73 -0.64
C ILE A 23 -22.53 -20.68 -0.87
N GLY A 24 -22.43 -19.48 -0.29
CA GLY A 24 -23.40 -18.39 -0.53
C GLY A 24 -23.44 -17.95 -2.00
N PRO A 25 -22.31 -17.55 -2.60
CA PRO A 25 -22.19 -17.31 -4.04
C PRO A 25 -22.64 -18.50 -4.90
N LEU A 26 -22.36 -19.74 -4.49
CA LEU A 26 -22.88 -20.93 -5.16
C LEU A 26 -24.41 -20.97 -5.16
N LEU A 27 -25.05 -20.72 -4.02
CA LEU A 27 -26.51 -20.66 -3.93
C LEU A 27 -27.11 -19.51 -4.75
N PHE A 28 -26.43 -18.36 -4.81
CA PHE A 28 -26.81 -17.28 -5.73
C PHE A 28 -26.85 -17.75 -7.19
N GLY A 29 -25.80 -18.44 -7.64
CA GLY A 29 -25.73 -18.97 -9.01
C GLY A 29 -26.73 -20.10 -9.26
N PHE A 30 -26.95 -20.95 -8.26
CA PHE A 30 -27.93 -22.03 -8.30
C PHE A 30 -29.35 -21.48 -8.53
N HIS A 31 -29.81 -20.58 -7.67
CA HIS A 31 -31.15 -19.99 -7.75
C HIS A 31 -31.35 -19.13 -9.01
N LEU A 32 -30.27 -18.54 -9.53
CA LEU A 32 -30.32 -17.81 -10.80
C LEU A 32 -30.67 -18.73 -11.98
N ALA A 33 -30.19 -19.98 -11.99
CA ALA A 33 -30.31 -20.91 -13.12
C ALA A 33 -31.33 -22.05 -12.93
N GLU A 34 -31.82 -22.31 -11.72
CA GLU A 34 -32.65 -23.49 -11.39
C GLU A 34 -33.94 -23.64 -12.19
N LEU A 35 -34.52 -22.53 -12.67
CA LEU A 35 -35.75 -22.55 -13.48
C LEU A 35 -35.50 -22.76 -14.98
N ASN A 36 -34.26 -22.62 -15.46
CA ASN A 36 -33.94 -22.63 -16.89
C ASN A 36 -34.27 -23.99 -17.56
N ALA A 37 -33.68 -25.07 -17.06
CA ALA A 37 -33.89 -26.41 -17.62
C ALA A 37 -35.31 -26.97 -17.42
N PRO A 38 -35.97 -26.84 -16.24
CA PRO A 38 -37.31 -27.38 -16.04
C PRO A 38 -38.44 -26.48 -16.59
N GLU A 39 -38.15 -25.38 -17.31
CA GLU A 39 -39.16 -24.43 -17.82
C GLU A 39 -40.36 -25.13 -18.48
N ASP A 40 -40.11 -25.98 -19.46
CA ASP A 40 -41.18 -26.64 -20.23
C ASP A 40 -42.02 -27.61 -19.39
N VAL A 41 -41.43 -28.18 -18.35
CA VAL A 41 -42.12 -29.11 -17.44
C VAL A 41 -42.98 -28.33 -16.44
N ILE A 42 -42.42 -27.27 -15.85
CA ILE A 42 -43.14 -26.41 -14.91
C ILE A 42 -44.32 -25.72 -15.60
N ARG A 43 -44.16 -25.28 -16.86
CA ARG A 43 -45.20 -24.56 -17.62
C ARG A 43 -46.22 -25.44 -18.35
N CYS A 44 -46.22 -26.76 -18.11
CA CYS A 44 -47.09 -27.73 -18.78
C CYS A 44 -46.93 -27.83 -20.32
N LYS A 45 -45.77 -27.44 -20.89
CA LYS A 45 -45.52 -27.57 -22.34
C LYS A 45 -45.21 -29.00 -22.75
N LYS A 46 -44.48 -29.76 -21.92
CA LYS A 46 -44.26 -31.19 -22.12
C LYS A 46 -45.33 -32.01 -21.40
N LYS A 47 -46.10 -32.81 -22.14
CA LYS A 47 -47.03 -33.79 -21.55
C LYS A 47 -46.22 -34.87 -20.83
N SER A 48 -46.29 -34.90 -19.50
CA SER A 48 -45.72 -35.99 -18.71
C SER A 48 -46.85 -36.89 -18.25
N ILE A 49 -46.92 -38.09 -18.84
CA ILE A 49 -47.85 -39.15 -18.44
C ILE A 49 -47.33 -39.74 -17.12
N VAL A 50 -48.25 -40.06 -16.19
CA VAL A 50 -48.10 -40.80 -14.91
C VAL A 50 -48.37 -39.95 -13.63
N ALA A 51 -49.19 -40.56 -12.78
CA ALA A 51 -49.93 -40.06 -11.64
C ALA A 51 -49.11 -39.35 -10.55
N ALA A 52 -49.72 -38.28 -10.00
CA ALA A 52 -49.21 -37.53 -8.87
C ALA A 52 -49.14 -38.39 -7.61
N ALA A 53 -47.96 -38.46 -6.99
CA ALA A 53 -47.76 -39.11 -5.69
C ALA A 53 -48.00 -38.16 -4.49
N ALA A 54 -48.39 -36.90 -4.73
CA ALA A 54 -48.72 -35.94 -3.69
C ALA A 54 -49.85 -35.02 -4.17
N SER A 55 -50.63 -34.45 -3.24
CA SER A 55 -51.75 -33.52 -3.48
C SER A 55 -51.33 -32.16 -4.10
N LEU A 56 -50.14 -32.08 -4.70
CA LEU A 56 -49.57 -30.89 -5.33
C LEU A 56 -49.73 -30.97 -6.86
N PRO A 57 -49.90 -29.84 -7.55
CA PRO A 57 -50.07 -29.82 -9.00
C PRO A 57 -48.81 -30.28 -9.74
N GLN A 58 -49.01 -31.02 -10.82
CA GLN A 58 -47.91 -31.57 -11.62
C GLN A 58 -47.08 -30.48 -12.33
N CYS A 59 -47.78 -29.46 -12.82
CA CYS A 59 -47.25 -28.30 -13.52
C CYS A 59 -48.24 -27.14 -13.33
N MET A 60 -47.84 -25.93 -13.69
CA MET A 60 -48.65 -24.73 -13.58
C MET A 60 -48.71 -24.02 -14.93
N HIS A 61 -49.92 -23.76 -15.42
CA HIS A 61 -50.10 -23.02 -16.67
C HIS A 61 -49.65 -21.57 -16.49
N MET A 62 -48.58 -21.17 -17.21
CA MET A 62 -48.03 -19.82 -17.19
C MET A 62 -47.74 -19.30 -18.60
N ASN A 63 -48.17 -18.07 -18.88
CA ASN A 63 -47.73 -17.34 -20.08
C ASN A 63 -46.30 -16.79 -19.90
N ALA A 64 -45.73 -16.20 -20.96
CA ALA A 64 -44.35 -15.69 -20.92
C ALA A 64 -44.16 -14.58 -19.88
N THR A 65 -45.17 -13.72 -19.68
CA THR A 65 -45.14 -12.63 -18.69
C THR A 65 -45.15 -13.14 -17.25
N GLN A 66 -45.98 -14.14 -16.95
CA GLN A 66 -46.05 -14.78 -15.63
C GLN A 66 -44.76 -15.55 -15.32
N TRP A 67 -44.19 -16.23 -16.31
CA TRP A 67 -42.90 -16.91 -16.16
C TRP A 67 -41.77 -15.91 -15.88
N GLY A 68 -41.71 -14.83 -16.66
CA GLY A 68 -40.77 -13.73 -16.42
C GLY A 68 -40.96 -13.09 -15.04
N ALA A 69 -42.20 -12.95 -14.57
CA ALA A 69 -42.50 -12.44 -13.23
C ALA A 69 -41.97 -13.36 -12.12
N VAL A 70 -42.18 -14.68 -12.22
CA VAL A 70 -41.62 -15.64 -11.26
C VAL A 70 -40.09 -15.60 -11.25
N GLY A 71 -39.46 -15.45 -12.43
CA GLY A 71 -38.02 -15.28 -12.57
C GLY A 71 -37.51 -13.98 -11.94
N SER A 72 -38.20 -12.87 -12.15
CA SER A 72 -37.79 -11.54 -11.69
C SER A 72 -38.07 -11.28 -10.21
N MET A 73 -39.02 -11.99 -9.58
CA MET A 73 -39.25 -11.90 -8.13
C MET A 73 -38.01 -12.30 -7.30
N TYR A 74 -37.20 -13.25 -7.80
CA TYR A 74 -35.90 -13.57 -7.20
C TYR A 74 -34.98 -12.34 -7.15
N THR A 75 -34.92 -11.58 -8.24
CA THR A 75 -34.07 -10.38 -8.31
C THR A 75 -34.58 -9.22 -7.47
N LEU A 76 -35.90 -9.13 -7.25
CA LEU A 76 -36.51 -8.17 -6.33
C LEU A 76 -36.12 -8.48 -4.88
N GLY A 77 -36.18 -9.76 -4.49
CA GLY A 77 -35.64 -10.22 -3.22
C GLY A 77 -34.15 -9.92 -3.08
N GLY A 78 -33.38 -10.16 -4.15
CA GLY A 78 -31.96 -9.83 -4.25
C GLY A 78 -31.64 -8.36 -3.98
N LEU A 79 -32.43 -7.44 -4.53
CA LEU A 79 -32.29 -6.01 -4.27
C LEU A 79 -32.50 -5.68 -2.77
N ILE A 80 -33.53 -6.24 -2.14
CA ILE A 80 -33.82 -6.05 -0.71
C ILE A 80 -32.67 -6.60 0.15
N GLY A 81 -32.19 -7.81 -0.17
CA GLY A 81 -31.07 -8.44 0.50
C GLY A 81 -29.79 -7.61 0.38
N ALA A 82 -29.44 -7.16 -0.83
CA ALA A 82 -28.21 -6.42 -1.07
C ALA A 82 -28.19 -5.05 -0.36
N LEU A 83 -29.31 -4.33 -0.35
CA LEU A 83 -29.40 -3.02 0.30
C LEU A 83 -29.38 -3.10 1.84
N SER A 84 -29.90 -4.19 2.41
CA SER A 84 -29.92 -4.39 3.87
C SER A 84 -28.62 -5.00 4.41
N ALA A 85 -27.92 -5.81 3.62
CA ALA A 85 -26.77 -6.58 4.08
C ALA A 85 -25.58 -5.75 4.57
N GLY A 86 -25.27 -4.62 3.92
CA GLY A 86 -24.15 -3.75 4.31
C GLY A 86 -24.29 -3.22 5.76
N PRO A 87 -25.38 -2.53 6.10
CA PRO A 87 -25.65 -2.08 7.47
C PRO A 87 -25.67 -3.22 8.50
N LEU A 88 -26.25 -4.38 8.15
CA LEU A 88 -26.26 -5.54 9.04
C LEU A 88 -24.85 -6.09 9.30
N ALA A 89 -24.01 -6.23 8.27
CA ALA A 89 -22.64 -6.71 8.39
C ALA A 89 -21.74 -5.77 9.21
N GLY A 90 -21.98 -4.47 9.12
CA GLY A 90 -21.28 -3.48 9.94
C GLY A 90 -21.68 -3.51 11.41
N ARG A 91 -22.96 -3.81 11.72
CA ARG A 91 -23.48 -3.80 13.10
C ARG A 91 -23.34 -5.12 13.83
N TYR A 92 -23.60 -6.24 13.16
CA TYR A 92 -23.67 -7.57 13.78
C TYR A 92 -22.47 -8.48 13.44
N GLY A 93 -21.57 -8.02 12.58
CA GLY A 93 -20.43 -8.79 12.08
C GLY A 93 -20.75 -9.55 10.78
N ARG A 94 -19.69 -10.01 10.11
CA ARG A 94 -19.78 -10.64 8.80
C ARG A 94 -20.36 -12.06 8.94
N LEU A 95 -19.90 -12.82 9.94
CA LEU A 95 -20.34 -14.19 10.18
C LEU A 95 -21.82 -14.29 10.56
N ASN A 96 -22.28 -13.46 11.50
CA ASN A 96 -23.68 -13.49 11.92
C ASN A 96 -24.62 -13.06 10.79
N THR A 97 -24.19 -12.10 9.97
CA THR A 97 -24.96 -11.69 8.79
C THR A 97 -25.04 -12.82 7.76
N MET A 98 -23.96 -13.57 7.53
CA MET A 98 -24.01 -14.77 6.68
C MET A 98 -24.95 -15.84 7.24
N ARG A 99 -24.92 -16.11 8.56
CA ARG A 99 -25.84 -17.07 9.20
C ARG A 99 -27.30 -16.68 8.99
N PHE A 100 -27.64 -15.40 9.20
CA PHE A 100 -28.98 -14.88 8.96
C PHE A 100 -29.39 -15.01 7.48
N THR A 101 -28.46 -14.67 6.58
CA THR A 101 -28.66 -14.77 5.13
C THR A 101 -28.96 -16.20 4.69
N THR A 102 -28.24 -17.18 5.24
CA THR A 102 -28.43 -18.59 4.90
C THR A 102 -29.77 -19.17 5.37
N LEU A 103 -30.42 -18.57 6.39
CA LEU A 103 -31.79 -18.95 6.74
C LEU A 103 -32.76 -18.73 5.57
N PHE A 104 -32.59 -17.65 4.80
CA PHE A 104 -33.40 -17.39 3.63
C PHE A 104 -33.14 -18.41 2.51
N PHE A 105 -31.89 -18.82 2.32
CA PHE A 105 -31.54 -19.91 1.41
C PHE A 105 -32.08 -21.27 1.82
N ALA A 106 -32.33 -21.50 3.12
CA ALA A 106 -32.99 -22.73 3.57
C ALA A 106 -34.52 -22.64 3.42
N LEU A 107 -35.12 -21.49 3.74
CA LEU A 107 -36.58 -21.32 3.78
C LEU A 107 -37.22 -21.09 2.41
N GLY A 108 -36.61 -20.28 1.54
CA GLY A 108 -37.15 -19.96 0.22
C GLY A 108 -37.41 -21.21 -0.64
N PRO A 109 -36.43 -22.12 -0.76
CA PRO A 109 -36.59 -23.37 -1.49
C PRO A 109 -37.69 -24.29 -0.99
N VAL A 110 -38.07 -24.21 0.30
CA VAL A 110 -39.21 -24.97 0.83
C VAL A 110 -40.51 -24.47 0.22
N PHE A 111 -40.71 -23.16 0.13
CA PHE A 111 -41.88 -22.57 -0.53
C PHE A 111 -41.90 -22.87 -2.03
N GLU A 112 -40.74 -22.84 -2.68
CA GLU A 112 -40.61 -23.13 -4.10
C GLU A 112 -40.91 -24.61 -4.43
N ALA A 113 -40.29 -25.53 -3.71
CA ALA A 113 -40.45 -26.97 -3.91
C ALA A 113 -41.86 -27.46 -3.57
N LEU A 114 -42.52 -26.88 -2.55
CA LEU A 114 -43.87 -27.24 -2.13
C LEU A 114 -44.97 -26.35 -2.76
N SER A 115 -44.62 -25.51 -3.73
CA SER A 115 -45.55 -24.53 -4.31
C SER A 115 -46.79 -25.19 -4.98
N PRO A 116 -48.02 -24.83 -4.56
CA PRO A 116 -49.25 -25.26 -5.22
C PRO A 116 -49.76 -24.27 -6.27
N ASN A 117 -49.21 -23.05 -6.32
CA ASN A 117 -49.61 -22.02 -7.26
C ASN A 117 -48.47 -21.03 -7.53
N ILE A 118 -48.66 -20.17 -8.54
CA ILE A 118 -47.69 -19.17 -8.99
C ILE A 118 -47.30 -18.22 -7.84
N GLY A 119 -48.25 -17.83 -6.98
CA GLY A 119 -48.01 -16.89 -5.89
C GLY A 119 -47.05 -17.42 -4.82
N VAL A 120 -47.22 -18.68 -4.40
CA VAL A 120 -46.30 -19.32 -3.44
C VAL A 120 -44.92 -19.52 -4.04
N MET A 121 -44.84 -19.89 -5.33
CA MET A 121 -43.57 -19.98 -6.04
C MET A 121 -42.88 -18.61 -6.10
N ALA A 122 -43.60 -17.56 -6.49
CA ALA A 122 -43.09 -16.19 -6.52
C ALA A 122 -42.61 -15.72 -5.14
N PHE A 123 -43.35 -16.01 -4.07
CA PHE A 123 -42.96 -15.69 -2.70
C PHE A 123 -41.68 -16.42 -2.29
N GLY A 124 -41.58 -17.73 -2.56
CA GLY A 124 -40.35 -18.50 -2.32
C GLY A 124 -39.15 -17.88 -3.04
N ARG A 125 -39.33 -17.45 -4.29
CA ARG A 125 -38.29 -16.77 -5.08
C ARG A 125 -37.85 -15.47 -4.44
N VAL A 126 -38.77 -14.64 -3.91
CA VAL A 126 -38.41 -13.43 -3.14
C VAL A 126 -37.56 -13.79 -1.91
N VAL A 127 -37.97 -14.82 -1.16
CA VAL A 127 -37.26 -15.27 0.04
C VAL A 127 -35.85 -15.75 -0.32
N SER A 128 -35.70 -16.66 -1.29
CA SER A 128 -34.40 -17.12 -1.81
C SER A 128 -33.56 -15.94 -2.33
N GLY A 129 -34.21 -14.96 -2.97
CA GLY A 129 -33.61 -13.74 -3.46
C GLY A 129 -33.00 -12.88 -2.35
N ILE A 130 -33.68 -12.69 -1.22
CA ILE A 130 -33.14 -11.94 -0.07
C ILE A 130 -31.81 -12.57 0.40
N GLY A 131 -31.78 -13.90 0.48
CA GLY A 131 -30.56 -14.65 0.78
C GLY A 131 -29.46 -14.38 -0.24
N ALA A 132 -29.79 -14.49 -1.52
CA ALA A 132 -28.85 -14.30 -2.62
C ALA A 132 -28.24 -12.89 -2.66
N GLY A 133 -29.09 -11.87 -2.53
CA GLY A 133 -28.70 -10.46 -2.49
C GLY A 133 -27.74 -10.14 -1.36
N ALA A 134 -28.05 -10.62 -0.15
CA ALA A 134 -27.18 -10.40 1.00
C ALA A 134 -25.86 -11.18 0.89
N ALA A 135 -25.89 -12.41 0.36
CA ALA A 135 -24.69 -13.23 0.22
C ALA A 135 -23.65 -12.61 -0.73
N VAL A 136 -24.07 -12.07 -1.88
CA VAL A 136 -23.16 -11.43 -2.85
C VAL A 136 -22.56 -10.12 -2.35
N VAL A 137 -23.10 -9.53 -1.26
CA VAL A 137 -22.51 -8.37 -0.58
C VAL A 137 -21.53 -8.82 0.51
N VAL A 138 -21.96 -9.71 1.40
CA VAL A 138 -21.23 -10.02 2.64
C VAL A 138 -20.07 -10.97 2.39
N VAL A 139 -20.24 -11.97 1.52
CA VAL A 139 -19.23 -13.01 1.31
C VAL A 139 -17.94 -12.44 0.71
N PRO A 140 -17.95 -11.57 -0.32
CA PRO A 140 -16.72 -10.96 -0.83
C PRO A 140 -15.99 -10.13 0.22
N ILE A 141 -16.73 -9.39 1.06
CA ILE A 141 -16.16 -8.61 2.18
C ILE A 141 -15.45 -9.56 3.15
N TYR A 142 -16.16 -10.61 3.57
CA TYR A 142 -15.62 -11.60 4.49
C TYR A 142 -14.35 -12.27 3.95
N ILE A 143 -14.36 -12.72 2.68
CA ILE A 143 -13.18 -13.31 2.02
C ILE A 143 -12.02 -12.31 2.03
N SER A 144 -12.25 -11.04 1.66
CA SER A 144 -11.21 -10.02 1.62
C SER A 144 -10.57 -9.71 2.99
N GLU A 145 -11.28 -10.02 4.08
CA GLU A 145 -10.84 -9.78 5.47
C GLU A 145 -10.15 -11.00 6.09
N ILE A 146 -10.47 -12.22 5.64
CA ILE A 146 -9.79 -13.44 6.11
C ILE A 146 -8.61 -13.84 5.22
N SER A 147 -8.57 -13.39 3.96
CA SER A 147 -7.51 -13.73 3.00
C SER A 147 -6.19 -13.00 3.29
N PRO A 148 -5.03 -13.64 3.01
CA PRO A 148 -3.72 -13.00 3.12
C PRO A 148 -3.64 -11.71 2.26
N PRO A 149 -2.99 -10.63 2.74
CA PRO A 149 -2.92 -9.36 2.03
C PRO A 149 -2.43 -9.44 0.58
N ALA A 150 -1.42 -10.27 0.31
CA ALA A 150 -0.84 -10.44 -1.02
C ALA A 150 -1.75 -11.19 -2.02
N GLU A 151 -2.74 -11.94 -1.53
CA GLU A 151 -3.52 -12.90 -2.34
C GLU A 151 -5.03 -12.61 -2.32
N LYS A 152 -5.46 -11.44 -1.81
CA LYS A 152 -6.88 -11.05 -1.73
C LYS A 152 -7.61 -11.11 -3.07
N GLY A 153 -6.95 -10.70 -4.16
CA GLY A 153 -7.52 -10.75 -5.51
C GLY A 153 -7.79 -12.18 -5.99
N PHE A 154 -6.84 -13.09 -5.75
CA PHE A 154 -6.97 -14.50 -6.12
C PHE A 154 -8.11 -15.18 -5.36
N PHE A 155 -8.16 -15.06 -4.03
CA PHE A 155 -9.24 -15.64 -3.25
C PHE A 155 -10.59 -14.95 -3.48
N GLY A 156 -10.60 -13.64 -3.77
CA GLY A 156 -11.81 -12.92 -4.16
C GLY A 156 -12.48 -13.51 -5.41
N ALA A 157 -11.70 -14.03 -6.37
CA ALA A 157 -12.21 -14.66 -7.58
C ALA A 157 -13.03 -15.93 -7.32
N PHE A 158 -12.85 -16.60 -6.17
CA PHE A 158 -13.66 -17.77 -5.79
C PHE A 158 -15.15 -17.44 -5.66
N THR A 159 -15.52 -16.19 -5.39
CA THR A 159 -16.91 -15.75 -5.41
C THR A 159 -17.54 -16.04 -6.77
N GLN A 160 -16.91 -15.57 -7.86
CA GLN A 160 -17.43 -15.75 -9.21
C GLN A 160 -17.32 -17.20 -9.69
N VAL A 161 -16.24 -17.90 -9.33
CA VAL A 161 -16.09 -19.33 -9.64
C VAL A 161 -17.23 -20.13 -9.01
N MET A 162 -17.54 -19.88 -7.73
CA MET A 162 -18.59 -20.61 -7.03
C MET A 162 -20.00 -20.24 -7.53
N CYS A 163 -20.25 -19.00 -7.95
CA CYS A 163 -21.47 -18.65 -8.70
C CYS A 163 -21.63 -19.55 -9.94
N ASN A 164 -20.57 -19.69 -10.75
CA ASN A 164 -20.61 -20.51 -11.96
C ASN A 164 -20.78 -22.02 -11.64
N VAL A 165 -20.16 -22.50 -10.55
CA VAL A 165 -20.39 -23.87 -10.04
C VAL A 165 -21.87 -24.06 -9.67
N GLY A 166 -22.49 -23.09 -9.00
CA GLY A 166 -23.92 -23.11 -8.68
C GLY A 166 -24.81 -23.22 -9.91
N ILE A 167 -24.53 -22.42 -10.94
CA ILE A 167 -25.22 -22.49 -12.24
C ILE A 167 -25.08 -23.89 -12.85
N LEU A 168 -23.87 -24.44 -12.86
CA LEU A 168 -23.61 -25.78 -13.39
C LEU A 168 -24.37 -26.86 -12.62
N VAL A 169 -24.37 -26.81 -11.28
CA VAL A 169 -25.09 -27.77 -10.43
C VAL A 169 -26.60 -27.70 -10.69
N ALA A 170 -27.17 -26.49 -10.77
CA ALA A 170 -28.59 -26.31 -11.09
C ALA A 170 -28.95 -26.88 -12.48
N GLN A 171 -28.11 -26.64 -13.48
CA GLN A 171 -28.31 -27.18 -14.83
C GLN A 171 -28.11 -28.69 -14.90
N LEU A 172 -27.17 -29.25 -14.14
CA LEU A 172 -26.93 -30.70 -14.06
C LEU A 172 -28.15 -31.42 -13.44
N LEU A 173 -28.65 -30.90 -12.32
CA LEU A 173 -29.90 -31.39 -11.72
C LEU A 173 -31.08 -31.22 -12.69
N GLY A 174 -31.15 -30.07 -13.37
CA GLY A 174 -32.10 -29.80 -14.43
C GLY A 174 -32.08 -30.84 -15.54
N TYR A 175 -30.92 -31.24 -16.02
CA TYR A 175 -30.77 -32.22 -17.09
C TYR A 175 -31.35 -33.59 -16.71
N PHE A 176 -31.12 -34.05 -15.47
CA PHE A 176 -31.58 -35.37 -15.02
C PHE A 176 -33.01 -35.38 -14.44
N LEU A 177 -33.41 -34.31 -13.75
CA LEU A 177 -34.64 -34.26 -12.93
C LEU A 177 -35.78 -33.44 -13.55
N SER A 178 -35.62 -32.84 -14.74
CA SER A 178 -36.71 -32.15 -15.46
C SER A 178 -37.72 -33.13 -16.06
N ARG A 179 -38.39 -33.93 -15.23
CA ARG A 179 -39.42 -34.91 -15.60
C ARG A 179 -40.49 -34.98 -14.52
N GLY A 180 -41.76 -35.08 -14.91
CA GLY A 180 -42.88 -35.26 -13.96
C GLY A 180 -42.86 -34.26 -12.80
N GLN A 181 -42.86 -34.75 -11.56
CA GLN A 181 -42.75 -33.95 -10.34
C GLN A 181 -41.32 -33.79 -9.79
N TYR A 182 -40.32 -34.40 -10.44
CA TYR A 182 -38.93 -34.37 -9.98
C TYR A 182 -38.31 -32.97 -10.07
N TRP A 183 -38.90 -32.03 -10.82
CA TRP A 183 -38.45 -30.63 -10.84
C TRP A 183 -38.49 -29.97 -9.45
N ARG A 184 -39.38 -30.43 -8.56
CA ARG A 184 -39.44 -29.95 -7.17
C ARG A 184 -38.18 -30.30 -6.38
N ILE A 185 -37.53 -31.41 -6.70
CA ILE A 185 -36.25 -31.83 -6.07
C ILE A 185 -35.13 -30.88 -6.48
N ILE A 186 -35.14 -30.36 -7.71
CA ILE A 186 -34.16 -29.35 -8.15
C ILE A 186 -34.23 -28.15 -7.21
N LEU A 187 -35.43 -27.61 -6.99
CA LEU A 187 -35.61 -26.45 -6.10
C LEU A 187 -35.23 -26.80 -4.65
N ALA A 188 -35.69 -27.95 -4.14
CA ALA A 188 -35.37 -28.40 -2.78
C ALA A 188 -33.86 -28.60 -2.54
N ALA A 189 -33.09 -28.97 -3.56
CA ALA A 189 -31.64 -29.16 -3.44
C ALA A 189 -30.92 -27.86 -3.04
N GLY A 190 -31.37 -26.69 -3.52
CA GLY A 190 -30.86 -25.40 -3.07
C GLY A 190 -31.03 -25.21 -1.55
N GLY A 191 -32.19 -25.61 -1.02
CA GLY A 191 -32.47 -25.57 0.42
C GLY A 191 -31.55 -26.49 1.23
N VAL A 192 -31.27 -27.69 0.74
CA VAL A 192 -30.34 -28.64 1.39
C VAL A 192 -28.92 -28.08 1.42
N ILE A 193 -28.46 -27.48 0.31
CA ILE A 193 -27.15 -26.82 0.26
C ILE A 193 -27.11 -25.64 1.24
N GLY A 194 -28.20 -24.86 1.34
CA GLY A 194 -28.37 -23.79 2.32
C GLY A 194 -28.25 -24.29 3.77
N VAL A 195 -28.94 -25.38 4.13
CA VAL A 195 -28.80 -26.00 5.46
C VAL A 195 -27.37 -26.44 5.72
N GLY A 196 -26.71 -27.05 4.73
CA GLY A 196 -25.30 -27.43 4.83
C GLY A 196 -24.38 -26.24 5.11
N GLN A 197 -24.60 -25.11 4.43
CA GLN A 197 -23.87 -23.87 4.70
C GLN A 197 -24.14 -23.37 6.12
N PHE A 198 -25.41 -23.35 6.57
CA PHE A 198 -25.79 -22.85 7.88
C PHE A 198 -25.07 -23.63 8.99
N LEU A 199 -25.06 -24.97 8.89
CA LEU A 199 -24.35 -25.84 9.81
C LEU A 199 -22.83 -25.61 9.76
N GLY A 200 -22.26 -25.43 8.56
CA GLY A 200 -20.84 -25.12 8.40
C GLY A 200 -20.44 -23.80 9.05
N LEU A 201 -21.28 -22.77 8.96
CA LEU A 201 -21.00 -21.44 9.54
C LEU A 201 -20.95 -21.43 11.07
N PHE A 202 -21.38 -22.49 11.77
CA PHE A 202 -21.18 -22.58 13.23
C PHE A 202 -19.72 -22.86 13.60
N LEU A 203 -18.97 -23.52 12.74
CA LEU A 203 -17.55 -23.84 12.96
C LEU A 203 -16.61 -22.78 12.37
N SER A 204 -17.12 -21.88 11.54
CA SER A 204 -16.37 -20.74 10.99
C SER A 204 -16.15 -19.64 12.03
N ALA A 205 -15.05 -18.89 11.89
CA ALA A 205 -14.72 -17.77 12.77
C ALA A 205 -15.23 -16.43 12.21
N GLU A 206 -15.44 -15.45 13.09
CA GLU A 206 -15.74 -14.08 12.66
C GLU A 206 -14.49 -13.41 12.05
N SER A 207 -14.71 -12.36 11.25
CA SER A 207 -13.65 -11.57 10.66
C SER A 207 -12.70 -11.00 11.73
N PRO A 208 -11.39 -11.30 11.68
CA PRO A 208 -10.41 -10.73 12.60
C PRO A 208 -10.37 -9.21 12.55
N LYS A 209 -10.52 -8.64 11.34
CA LYS A 209 -10.52 -7.20 11.13
C LYS A 209 -11.73 -6.54 11.80
N PHE A 210 -12.92 -7.14 11.68
CA PHE A 210 -14.12 -6.66 12.37
C PHE A 210 -13.98 -6.70 13.89
N LEU A 211 -13.41 -7.78 14.45
CA LEU A 211 -13.21 -7.89 15.89
C LEU A 211 -12.23 -6.84 16.41
N ALA A 212 -11.15 -6.57 15.66
CA ALA A 212 -10.26 -5.45 15.96
C ALA A 212 -11.00 -4.10 15.90
N GLU A 213 -11.81 -3.85 14.87
CA GLU A 213 -12.64 -2.63 14.77
C GLU A 213 -13.64 -2.46 15.93
N GLN A 214 -14.08 -3.55 16.56
CA GLN A 214 -14.95 -3.54 17.75
C GLN A 214 -14.19 -3.38 19.08
N GLY A 215 -12.85 -3.40 19.05
CA GLY A 215 -11.99 -3.30 20.24
C GLY A 215 -11.61 -4.64 20.89
N ASP A 216 -11.93 -5.79 20.29
CA ASP A 216 -11.50 -7.11 20.79
C ASP A 216 -10.24 -7.58 20.04
N LEU A 217 -9.12 -6.90 20.30
CA LEU A 217 -7.83 -7.20 19.65
C LEU A 217 -7.31 -8.60 20.01
N HIS A 218 -7.56 -9.06 21.24
CA HIS A 218 -7.12 -10.37 21.71
C HIS A 218 -7.81 -11.51 20.94
N GLN A 219 -9.13 -11.43 20.77
CA GLN A 219 -9.86 -12.43 19.98
C GLN A 219 -9.49 -12.34 18.49
N ALA A 220 -9.29 -11.13 17.96
CA ALA A 220 -8.83 -10.90 16.59
C ALA A 220 -7.48 -11.59 16.32
N LYS A 221 -6.46 -11.36 17.16
CA LYS A 221 -5.13 -12.00 17.06
C LYS A 221 -5.24 -13.54 17.15
N ARG A 222 -6.07 -14.05 18.06
CA ARG A 222 -6.27 -15.50 18.23
C ARG A 222 -6.87 -16.15 16.98
N ILE A 223 -7.87 -15.52 16.35
CA ILE A 223 -8.48 -16.04 15.13
C ILE A 223 -7.53 -15.90 13.94
N LEU A 224 -6.82 -14.77 13.84
CA LEU A 224 -5.83 -14.56 12.78
C LEU A 224 -4.70 -15.61 12.83
N ARG A 225 -4.19 -15.96 14.02
CA ARG A 225 -3.23 -17.07 14.21
C ARG A 225 -3.79 -18.42 13.77
N LYS A 226 -5.09 -18.69 13.97
CA LYS A 226 -5.73 -19.92 13.48
C LYS A 226 -5.83 -19.95 11.94
N LEU A 227 -6.05 -18.80 11.31
CA LEU A 227 -6.18 -18.68 9.85
C LEU A 227 -4.81 -18.72 9.14
N ARG A 228 -3.80 -18.03 9.67
CA ARG A 228 -2.43 -17.96 9.10
C ARG A 228 -1.51 -19.11 9.53
N GLY A 229 -1.80 -19.74 10.66
CA GLY A 229 -0.95 -20.76 11.28
C GLY A 229 0.00 -20.16 12.32
N SER A 230 0.53 -21.00 13.20
CA SER A 230 1.29 -20.56 14.38
C SER A 230 2.70 -20.02 14.10
N LYS A 231 3.19 -20.15 12.86
CA LYS A 231 4.55 -19.75 12.45
C LYS A 231 4.59 -18.41 11.71
N PHE A 232 3.44 -17.83 11.39
CA PHE A 232 3.34 -16.58 10.65
C PHE A 232 3.33 -15.41 11.63
N ASP A 233 4.15 -14.39 11.36
CA ASP A 233 4.13 -13.15 12.14
C ASP A 233 2.86 -12.36 11.80
N ILE A 234 1.97 -12.26 12.77
CA ILE A 234 0.68 -11.57 12.61
C ILE A 234 0.75 -10.10 13.00
N ASP A 235 1.82 -9.65 13.66
CA ASP A 235 1.88 -8.32 14.25
C ASP A 235 2.02 -7.22 13.17
N GLU A 236 2.69 -7.52 12.04
CA GLU A 236 2.72 -6.62 10.87
C GLU A 236 1.32 -6.45 10.22
N GLU A 237 0.54 -7.53 10.12
CA GLU A 237 -0.82 -7.47 9.55
C GLU A 237 -1.78 -6.70 10.48
N VAL A 238 -1.67 -6.90 11.79
CA VAL A 238 -2.51 -6.22 12.80
C VAL A 238 -2.16 -4.74 12.94
N THR A 239 -0.87 -4.39 12.94
CA THR A 239 -0.44 -2.98 12.94
C THR A 239 -0.89 -2.26 11.67
N GLY A 240 -0.89 -2.95 10.52
CA GLY A 240 -1.44 -2.45 9.26
C GLY A 240 -2.95 -2.11 9.28
N TRP A 241 -3.71 -2.54 10.31
CA TRP A 241 -5.12 -2.16 10.47
C TRP A 241 -5.30 -0.80 11.17
N GLY A 242 -4.25 -0.23 11.77
CA GLY A 242 -4.31 1.08 12.43
C GLY A 242 -5.04 1.10 13.78
N VAL A 243 -5.44 -0.06 14.31
CA VAL A 243 -6.21 -0.19 15.56
C VAL A 243 -5.29 -0.32 16.80
N GLY A 244 -4.04 -0.75 16.62
CA GLY A 244 -3.14 -1.14 17.73
C GLY A 244 -2.33 -0.05 18.43
N ALA A 245 -2.42 1.22 18.01
CA ALA A 245 -1.62 2.29 18.62
C ALA A 245 -2.19 2.81 19.96
N ALA A 246 -3.44 2.49 20.28
CA ALA A 246 -4.10 2.94 21.51
C ALA A 246 -4.00 1.91 22.65
N ASP A 247 -4.16 0.61 22.36
CA ASP A 247 -4.23 -0.42 23.40
C ASP A 247 -2.85 -0.93 23.87
N ALA A 248 -1.79 -0.73 23.09
CA ALA A 248 -0.43 -1.12 23.49
C ALA A 248 0.15 -0.25 24.64
N LEU A 249 -0.46 0.92 24.89
CA LEU A 249 -0.10 1.80 26.01
C LEU A 249 -0.83 1.40 27.30
N ASP A 250 -2.01 0.78 27.21
CA ASP A 250 -2.82 0.43 28.39
C ASP A 250 -2.32 -0.85 29.10
N ASP A 251 -1.72 -1.80 28.37
CA ASP A 251 -1.23 -3.07 28.98
C ASP A 251 0.08 -2.89 29.77
N GLU A 252 1.00 -2.01 29.34
CA GLU A 252 2.23 -1.71 30.10
C GLU A 252 1.95 -0.84 31.33
N GLU A 253 0.99 0.09 31.24
CA GLU A 253 0.61 0.99 32.35
C GLU A 253 -0.21 0.26 33.43
N GLN A 254 -0.99 -0.78 33.09
CA GLN A 254 -1.73 -1.59 34.07
C GLN A 254 -0.86 -2.59 34.85
N THR A 255 0.24 -3.07 34.28
CA THR A 255 1.20 -3.91 35.03
C THR A 255 2.11 -3.12 35.99
N LEU A 256 2.25 -1.81 35.80
CA LEU A 256 3.09 -0.94 36.65
C LEU A 256 2.35 -0.32 37.85
N LEU A 257 1.01 -0.48 37.91
CA LEU A 257 0.16 0.16 38.94
C LEU A 257 -0.45 -0.84 39.94
N GLN A 258 0.04 -2.08 40.02
CA GLN A 258 -0.46 -3.08 40.98
C GLN A 258 0.30 -3.18 42.32
N ASP A 259 1.22 -2.26 42.59
CA ASP A 259 1.83 -2.09 43.92
C ASP A 259 1.68 -0.64 44.38
N ASP A 260 0.49 -0.26 44.86
CA ASP A 260 0.35 0.60 46.04
C ASP A 260 -1.12 0.70 46.47
N ASP A 261 -1.38 0.15 47.66
CA ASP A 261 -2.66 0.15 48.33
C ASP A 261 -3.01 1.53 48.93
N HIS A 262 -4.32 1.77 49.03
CA HIS A 262 -5.02 2.76 49.87
C HIS A 262 -5.13 4.23 49.42
N MET A 263 -6.35 4.57 48.97
CA MET A 263 -7.31 5.45 49.67
C MET A 263 -7.90 6.62 48.85
N SER A 264 -9.19 6.45 48.54
CA SER A 264 -10.28 7.43 48.64
C SER A 264 -10.82 8.18 47.41
N HIS A 265 -12.16 8.22 47.44
CA HIS A 265 -13.11 9.17 46.86
C HIS A 265 -13.41 9.17 45.36
N HIS A 266 -14.57 8.57 45.08
CA HIS A 266 -15.63 9.05 44.19
C HIS A 266 -15.34 10.36 43.43
N SER A 267 -15.21 10.23 42.11
CA SER A 267 -15.75 11.23 41.20
C SER A 267 -16.38 10.52 40.01
N GLU A 268 -17.71 10.54 39.99
CA GLU A 268 -18.55 10.28 38.84
C GLU A 268 -18.14 11.22 37.69
N VAL A 269 -17.34 10.71 36.76
CA VAL A 269 -17.34 11.17 35.37
C VAL A 269 -17.44 9.92 34.51
N SER A 270 -18.58 9.25 34.66
CA SER A 270 -18.95 8.09 33.85
C SER A 270 -19.40 8.55 32.46
N ALA A 271 -18.80 7.94 31.44
CA ALA A 271 -19.41 7.61 30.17
C ALA A 271 -19.76 8.74 29.17
N SER A 272 -18.96 9.81 29.10
CA SER A 272 -19.07 10.75 27.97
C SER A 272 -17.72 11.26 27.48
N LYS A 273 -16.96 10.40 26.77
CA LYS A 273 -15.99 10.72 25.69
C LYS A 273 -15.09 9.50 25.40
N ARG A 274 -15.65 8.42 24.84
CA ARG A 274 -14.92 7.44 24.02
C ARG A 274 -15.56 7.40 22.63
N LYS A 275 -15.40 8.50 21.90
CA LYS A 275 -15.58 8.60 20.45
C LYS A 275 -14.35 9.33 19.93
N SER A 276 -13.21 8.65 19.87
CA SER A 276 -12.02 9.15 19.19
C SER A 276 -11.95 8.51 17.81
N ALA A 277 -11.76 9.35 16.80
CA ALA A 277 -11.31 9.03 15.44
C ALA A 277 -12.11 7.96 14.65
N LYS A 278 -13.37 8.26 14.32
CA LYS A 278 -14.03 7.68 13.14
C LYS A 278 -13.78 8.62 11.96
N GLU A 279 -13.11 8.18 10.90
CA GLU A 279 -13.41 8.74 9.58
C GLU A 279 -14.88 8.39 9.31
N ASP A 280 -15.76 9.38 9.30
CA ASP A 280 -17.20 9.15 9.14
C ASP A 280 -17.47 8.57 7.74
N ALA A 281 -17.80 7.27 7.69
CA ALA A 281 -18.21 6.61 6.46
C ALA A 281 -19.33 7.39 5.77
N LEU A 282 -19.13 7.75 4.50
CA LEU A 282 -20.05 8.61 3.78
C LEU A 282 -21.35 7.87 3.43
N SER A 283 -22.49 8.54 3.59
CA SER A 283 -23.76 8.01 3.12
C SER A 283 -23.85 8.03 1.59
N ILE A 284 -24.76 7.22 1.03
CA ILE A 284 -25.00 7.13 -0.42
C ILE A 284 -25.25 8.51 -1.06
N LEU A 285 -26.07 9.35 -0.41
CA LEU A 285 -26.39 10.68 -0.93
C LEU A 285 -25.20 11.63 -0.87
N GLN A 286 -24.34 11.49 0.15
CA GLN A 286 -23.12 12.27 0.26
C GLN A 286 -22.11 11.87 -0.81
N VAL A 287 -21.93 10.56 -1.08
CA VAL A 287 -21.04 10.06 -2.14
C VAL A 287 -21.43 10.61 -3.53
N LEU A 288 -22.73 10.61 -3.85
CA LEU A 288 -23.21 11.12 -5.15
C LEU A 288 -23.08 12.64 -5.29
N ARG A 289 -23.13 13.38 -4.18
CA ARG A 289 -22.97 14.84 -4.17
C ARG A 289 -21.52 15.27 -4.02
N HIS A 290 -20.63 14.39 -3.57
CA HIS A 290 -19.22 14.71 -3.37
C HIS A 290 -18.52 14.86 -4.73
N PRO A 291 -17.87 16.01 -5.01
CA PRO A 291 -17.24 16.27 -6.31
C PRO A 291 -16.09 15.31 -6.64
N ASP A 292 -15.49 14.68 -5.62
CA ASP A 292 -14.43 13.69 -5.81
C ASP A 292 -14.98 12.25 -5.85
N TYR A 293 -16.14 11.93 -5.30
CA TYR A 293 -16.63 10.54 -5.33
C TYR A 293 -17.72 10.30 -6.38
N ASN A 294 -18.37 11.34 -6.88
CA ASN A 294 -19.46 11.23 -7.85
C ASN A 294 -19.03 10.57 -9.18
N LYS A 295 -17.89 10.96 -9.77
CA LYS A 295 -17.37 10.37 -11.02
C LYS A 295 -17.05 8.88 -10.83
N ALA A 296 -16.49 8.54 -9.68
CA ALA A 296 -16.16 7.16 -9.36
C ALA A 296 -17.40 6.31 -9.13
N ALA A 297 -18.38 6.82 -8.38
CA ALA A 297 -19.65 6.16 -8.20
C ALA A 297 -20.38 5.93 -9.53
N ILE A 298 -20.41 6.92 -10.43
CA ILE A 298 -21.01 6.79 -11.77
C ILE A 298 -20.28 5.71 -12.58
N ALA A 299 -18.94 5.69 -12.55
CA ALA A 299 -18.16 4.67 -13.26
C ALA A 299 -18.50 3.24 -12.79
N VAL A 300 -18.54 3.01 -11.48
CA VAL A 300 -18.89 1.70 -10.91
C VAL A 300 -20.33 1.32 -11.24
N ILE A 301 -21.29 2.24 -11.10
CA ILE A 301 -22.70 2.01 -11.46
C ILE A 301 -22.81 1.59 -12.94
N MET A 302 -22.16 2.31 -13.85
CA MET A 302 -22.22 2.03 -15.29
C MET A 302 -21.56 0.70 -15.65
N VAL A 303 -20.48 0.31 -14.97
CA VAL A 303 -19.85 -1.01 -15.14
C VAL A 303 -20.77 -2.14 -14.65
N MET A 304 -21.47 -1.93 -13.52
CA MET A 304 -22.48 -2.89 -13.01
C MET A 304 -23.70 -3.00 -13.93
N LEU A 305 -24.14 -1.91 -14.54
CA LEU A 305 -25.18 -1.93 -15.56
C LEU A 305 -24.70 -2.66 -16.82
N ALA A 306 -23.47 -2.41 -17.26
CA ALA A 306 -22.86 -3.10 -18.41
C ALA A 306 -22.81 -4.62 -18.21
N GLN A 307 -22.50 -5.07 -16.99
CA GLN A 307 -22.48 -6.49 -16.65
C GLN A 307 -23.83 -7.16 -16.95
N GLN A 308 -24.95 -6.57 -16.56
CA GLN A 308 -26.27 -7.19 -16.70
C GLN A 308 -26.92 -6.91 -18.06
N LEU A 309 -26.83 -5.66 -18.54
CA LEU A 309 -27.45 -5.22 -19.80
C LEU A 309 -26.68 -5.65 -21.05
N SER A 310 -25.48 -6.22 -20.89
CA SER A 310 -24.81 -6.98 -21.96
C SER A 310 -25.55 -8.28 -22.33
N GLY A 311 -26.47 -8.75 -21.48
CA GLY A 311 -27.39 -9.85 -21.78
C GLY A 311 -27.01 -11.21 -21.20
N ILE A 312 -26.03 -11.30 -20.29
CA ILE A 312 -25.61 -12.60 -19.72
C ILE A 312 -26.75 -13.40 -19.07
N ASN A 313 -27.65 -12.72 -18.36
CA ASN A 313 -28.79 -13.39 -17.72
C ASN A 313 -29.78 -13.99 -18.73
N SER A 314 -29.81 -13.51 -19.98
CA SER A 314 -30.67 -14.12 -21.00
C SER A 314 -30.26 -15.56 -21.30
N ILE A 315 -28.97 -15.86 -21.31
CA ILE A 315 -28.43 -17.20 -21.52
C ILE A 315 -28.50 -18.02 -20.23
N VAL A 316 -28.10 -17.44 -19.09
CA VAL A 316 -28.09 -18.16 -17.81
C VAL A 316 -29.50 -18.57 -17.37
N MET A 317 -30.50 -17.70 -17.54
CA MET A 317 -31.88 -17.94 -17.09
C MET A 317 -32.76 -18.62 -18.15
N TYR A 318 -32.50 -18.39 -19.44
CA TYR A 318 -33.38 -18.83 -20.53
C TYR A 318 -32.65 -19.54 -21.68
N GLY A 319 -31.38 -19.91 -21.49
CA GLY A 319 -30.56 -20.49 -22.55
C GLY A 319 -31.08 -21.81 -23.12
N VAL A 320 -31.80 -22.63 -22.33
CA VAL A 320 -32.37 -23.90 -22.84
C VAL A 320 -33.53 -23.62 -23.77
N SER A 321 -34.46 -22.75 -23.38
CA SER A 321 -35.62 -22.39 -24.20
C SER A 321 -35.25 -21.58 -25.44
N LEU A 322 -34.20 -20.74 -25.36
CA LEU A 322 -33.69 -20.01 -26.52
C LEU A 322 -33.18 -20.93 -27.65
N LEU A 323 -32.53 -22.04 -27.27
CA LEU A 323 -31.88 -22.96 -28.22
C LEU A 323 -32.73 -24.19 -28.54
N ALA A 324 -33.89 -24.35 -27.90
CA ALA A 324 -34.75 -25.51 -28.06
C ALA A 324 -35.17 -25.71 -29.52
N ASP A 325 -35.59 -24.64 -30.22
CA ASP A 325 -36.06 -24.70 -31.61
C ASP A 325 -34.91 -24.97 -32.62
N LEU A 326 -33.65 -24.77 -32.23
CA LEU A 326 -32.48 -24.96 -33.09
C LEU A 326 -31.77 -26.30 -32.85
N LEU A 327 -31.88 -26.84 -31.63
CA LEU A 327 -31.10 -27.97 -31.11
C LEU A 327 -31.99 -28.87 -30.24
N GLU A 328 -33.14 -29.33 -30.78
CA GLU A 328 -34.21 -30.04 -30.05
C GLU A 328 -33.74 -31.19 -29.14
N SER A 329 -32.62 -31.87 -29.47
CA SER A 329 -32.04 -32.95 -28.66
C SER A 329 -30.81 -32.56 -27.80
N ASN A 330 -30.17 -31.41 -28.08
CA ASN A 330 -28.86 -31.06 -27.53
C ASN A 330 -28.81 -29.71 -26.78
N SER A 331 -29.91 -28.94 -26.72
CA SER A 331 -29.93 -27.60 -26.10
C SER A 331 -29.56 -27.60 -24.61
N ALA A 332 -30.07 -28.56 -23.83
CA ALA A 332 -29.73 -28.69 -22.41
C ALA A 332 -28.26 -29.13 -22.20
N LEU A 333 -27.78 -30.07 -23.02
CA LEU A 333 -26.39 -30.53 -22.97
C LEU A 333 -25.40 -29.41 -23.37
N LEU A 334 -25.77 -28.61 -24.37
CA LEU A 334 -24.99 -27.44 -24.78
C LEU A 334 -24.91 -26.40 -23.66
N ASN A 335 -26.02 -26.07 -22.99
CA ASN A 335 -26.00 -25.15 -21.84
C ASN A 335 -25.12 -25.68 -20.70
N LEU A 336 -25.15 -26.98 -20.43
CA LEU A 336 -24.26 -27.61 -19.45
C LEU A 336 -22.78 -27.44 -19.84
N GLY A 337 -22.45 -27.66 -21.13
CA GLY A 337 -21.10 -27.44 -21.67
C GLY A 337 -20.66 -25.97 -21.59
N VAL A 338 -21.57 -25.04 -21.89
CA VAL A 338 -21.34 -23.59 -21.77
C VAL A 338 -21.01 -23.21 -20.33
N SER A 339 -21.75 -23.72 -19.34
CA SER A 339 -21.48 -23.45 -17.93
C SER A 339 -20.18 -24.09 -17.44
N ALA A 340 -19.86 -25.31 -17.90
CA ALA A 340 -18.58 -25.95 -17.57
C ALA A 340 -17.39 -25.14 -18.13
N ILE A 341 -17.48 -24.69 -19.38
CA ILE A 341 -16.46 -23.83 -20.00
C ILE A 341 -16.36 -22.50 -19.25
N ASN A 342 -17.48 -21.91 -18.83
CA ASN A 342 -17.48 -20.68 -18.05
C ASN A 342 -16.67 -20.80 -16.75
N ILE A 343 -16.76 -21.94 -16.05
CA ILE A 343 -15.94 -22.20 -14.85
C ILE A 343 -14.45 -22.25 -15.22
N ILE A 344 -14.08 -22.99 -16.27
CA ILE A 344 -12.69 -23.13 -16.71
C ILE A 344 -12.09 -21.79 -17.11
N VAL A 345 -12.82 -21.01 -17.93
CA VAL A 345 -12.37 -19.69 -18.38
C VAL A 345 -12.28 -18.73 -17.21
N THR A 346 -13.28 -18.68 -16.32
CA THR A 346 -13.28 -17.80 -15.14
C THR A 346 -12.09 -18.10 -14.22
N ALA A 347 -11.85 -19.39 -13.91
CA ALA A 347 -10.74 -19.80 -13.06
C ALA A 347 -9.37 -19.54 -13.73
N GLY A 348 -9.24 -19.85 -15.03
CA GLY A 348 -8.02 -19.65 -15.80
C GLY A 348 -7.66 -18.19 -16.04
N CYS A 349 -8.66 -17.31 -16.13
CA CYS A 349 -8.49 -15.88 -16.36
C CYS A 349 -8.43 -15.04 -15.08
N ALA A 350 -8.67 -15.62 -13.91
CA ALA A 350 -8.51 -14.91 -12.63
C ALA A 350 -7.12 -14.22 -12.49
N PRO A 351 -5.98 -14.87 -12.79
CA PRO A 351 -4.66 -14.23 -12.73
C PRO A 351 -4.41 -13.21 -13.86
N LEU A 352 -5.24 -13.21 -14.90
CA LEU A 352 -5.06 -12.37 -16.08
C LEU A 352 -5.50 -10.93 -15.82
N VAL A 353 -6.48 -10.72 -14.92
CA VAL A 353 -6.98 -9.38 -14.53
C VAL A 353 -5.85 -8.53 -13.92
N ASP A 354 -4.96 -9.16 -13.16
CA ASP A 354 -3.79 -8.48 -12.58
C ASP A 354 -2.68 -8.20 -13.61
N LYS A 355 -2.61 -8.98 -14.69
CA LYS A 355 -1.62 -8.81 -15.75
C LYS A 355 -2.06 -7.85 -16.86
N LEU A 356 -3.30 -7.88 -17.30
CA LEU A 356 -3.77 -7.04 -18.42
C LEU A 356 -4.31 -5.68 -17.98
N GLY A 357 -4.72 -5.55 -16.72
CA GLY A 357 -5.38 -4.35 -16.20
C GLY A 357 -6.90 -4.44 -16.33
N ARG A 358 -7.60 -3.69 -15.47
CA ARG A 358 -9.05 -3.83 -15.26
C ARG A 358 -9.80 -3.29 -16.46
N LYS A 359 -9.41 -2.12 -16.97
CA LYS A 359 -10.06 -1.46 -18.12
C LYS A 359 -9.93 -2.30 -19.39
N THR A 360 -8.74 -2.83 -19.64
CA THR A 360 -8.47 -3.69 -20.82
C THR A 360 -9.33 -4.96 -20.78
N CYS A 361 -9.45 -5.63 -19.63
CA CYS A 361 -10.32 -6.80 -19.46
C CYS A 361 -11.80 -6.47 -19.72
N LEU A 362 -12.31 -5.35 -19.20
CA LEU A 362 -13.69 -4.91 -19.43
C LEU A 362 -13.98 -4.65 -20.91
N LEU A 363 -13.09 -3.95 -21.61
CA LEU A 363 -13.24 -3.62 -23.03
C LEU A 363 -13.20 -4.88 -23.92
N ASN A 364 -12.25 -5.78 -23.67
CA ASN A 364 -12.18 -7.06 -24.40
C ASN A 364 -13.44 -7.91 -24.18
N SER A 365 -13.95 -7.94 -22.95
CA SER A 365 -15.18 -8.64 -22.60
C SER A 365 -16.39 -8.08 -23.36
N LEU A 366 -16.57 -6.76 -23.36
CA LEU A 366 -17.66 -6.09 -24.09
C LEU A 366 -17.57 -6.26 -25.61
N ALA A 367 -16.38 -6.16 -26.18
CA ALA A 367 -16.17 -6.38 -27.61
C ALA A 367 -16.52 -7.83 -28.00
N GLY A 368 -16.03 -8.81 -27.23
CA GLY A 368 -16.32 -10.22 -27.45
C GLY A 368 -17.81 -10.55 -27.31
N MET A 369 -18.47 -10.03 -26.27
CA MET A 369 -19.92 -10.21 -26.06
C MET A 369 -20.75 -9.52 -27.13
N GLY A 370 -20.38 -8.31 -27.57
CA GLY A 370 -21.06 -7.58 -28.63
C GLY A 370 -20.98 -8.30 -29.98
N ILE A 371 -19.79 -8.75 -30.38
CA ILE A 371 -19.60 -9.53 -31.61
C ILE A 371 -20.37 -10.86 -31.52
N SER A 372 -20.27 -11.56 -30.40
CA SER A 372 -20.96 -12.84 -30.20
C SER A 372 -22.48 -12.68 -30.20
N SER A 373 -23.01 -11.56 -29.70
CA SER A 373 -24.44 -11.23 -29.77
C SER A 373 -24.92 -11.07 -31.21
N LEU A 374 -24.12 -10.40 -32.07
CA LEU A 374 -24.44 -10.28 -33.49
C LEU A 374 -24.44 -11.65 -34.18
N LEU A 375 -23.43 -12.49 -33.90
CA LEU A 375 -23.37 -13.86 -34.42
C LEU A 375 -24.56 -14.70 -33.97
N LEU A 376 -24.98 -14.55 -32.71
CA LEU A 376 -26.13 -15.27 -32.16
C LEU A 376 -27.45 -14.78 -32.79
N ALA A 377 -27.62 -13.47 -32.99
CA ALA A 377 -28.78 -12.91 -33.69
C ALA A 377 -28.89 -13.49 -35.10
N VAL A 378 -27.79 -13.49 -35.85
CA VAL A 378 -27.72 -14.07 -37.21
C VAL A 378 -27.97 -15.57 -37.19
N GLY A 379 -27.35 -16.30 -36.26
CA GLY A 379 -27.50 -17.75 -36.10
C GLY A 379 -28.95 -18.16 -35.86
N ILE A 380 -29.67 -17.46 -34.97
CA ILE A 380 -31.09 -17.71 -34.71
C ILE A 380 -31.95 -17.32 -35.92
N MET A 381 -31.75 -16.13 -36.49
CA MET A 381 -32.56 -15.65 -37.62
C MET A 381 -32.41 -16.50 -38.89
N ARG A 382 -31.21 -17.02 -39.13
CA ARG A 382 -30.92 -17.91 -40.27
C ARG A 382 -31.12 -19.39 -39.93
N SER A 383 -31.50 -19.70 -38.69
CA SER A 383 -31.68 -21.06 -38.19
C SER A 383 -30.45 -21.94 -38.42
N VAL A 384 -29.25 -21.41 -38.13
CA VAL A 384 -27.96 -22.11 -38.27
C VAL A 384 -27.49 -22.58 -36.88
N PRO A 385 -27.69 -23.86 -36.49
CA PRO A 385 -27.49 -24.30 -35.11
C PRO A 385 -26.04 -24.23 -34.64
N ILE A 386 -25.08 -24.58 -35.51
CA ILE A 386 -23.65 -24.57 -35.19
C ILE A 386 -23.17 -23.15 -34.87
N LEU A 387 -23.60 -22.17 -35.67
CA LEU A 387 -23.25 -20.76 -35.46
C LEU A 387 -23.79 -20.24 -34.13
N SER A 388 -25.05 -20.56 -33.80
CA SER A 388 -25.66 -20.20 -32.53
C SER A 388 -24.95 -20.84 -31.33
N ALA A 389 -24.56 -22.12 -31.43
CA ALA A 389 -23.83 -22.81 -30.38
C ALA A 389 -22.45 -22.19 -30.12
N VAL A 390 -21.67 -21.94 -31.19
CA VAL A 390 -20.36 -21.28 -31.09
C VAL A 390 -20.51 -19.85 -30.57
N ALA A 391 -21.52 -19.11 -31.02
CA ALA A 391 -21.77 -17.75 -30.56
C ALA A 391 -22.09 -17.69 -29.06
N VAL A 392 -22.92 -18.62 -28.53
CA VAL A 392 -23.21 -18.70 -27.09
C VAL A 392 -21.95 -19.03 -26.29
N LEU A 393 -21.12 -19.95 -26.78
CA LEU A 393 -19.85 -20.31 -26.13
C LEU A 393 -18.88 -19.12 -26.07
N LEU A 394 -18.70 -18.41 -27.20
CA LEU A 394 -17.86 -17.22 -27.26
C LEU A 394 -18.42 -16.09 -26.40
N PHE A 395 -19.74 -15.92 -26.37
CA PHE A 395 -20.41 -14.90 -25.56
C PHE A 395 -20.11 -15.11 -24.07
N VAL A 396 -20.34 -16.32 -23.55
CA VAL A 396 -20.12 -16.63 -22.13
C VAL A 396 -18.64 -16.64 -21.78
N SER A 397 -17.78 -17.14 -22.66
CA SER A 397 -16.32 -17.07 -22.46
C SER A 397 -15.83 -15.62 -22.41
N SER A 398 -16.36 -14.74 -23.27
CA SER A 398 -16.01 -13.32 -23.28
C SER A 398 -16.45 -12.61 -22.01
N PHE A 399 -17.61 -12.96 -21.45
CA PHE A 399 -18.08 -12.44 -20.15
C PHE A 399 -17.10 -12.77 -19.02
N ALA A 400 -16.62 -14.01 -18.96
CA ALA A 400 -15.69 -14.49 -17.94
C ALA A 400 -14.34 -13.76 -17.93
N LEU A 401 -13.90 -13.19 -19.07
CA LEU A 401 -12.62 -12.47 -19.19
C LEU A 401 -12.58 -11.14 -18.44
N GLY A 402 -13.73 -10.52 -18.15
CA GLY A 402 -13.75 -9.16 -17.60
C GLY A 402 -15.02 -8.83 -16.84
N LEU A 403 -16.17 -8.75 -17.53
CA LEU A 403 -17.44 -8.32 -16.92
C LEU A 403 -17.93 -9.22 -15.78
N GLY A 404 -17.50 -10.48 -15.72
CA GLY A 404 -17.76 -11.34 -14.56
C GLY A 404 -17.06 -10.83 -13.28
N PRO A 405 -15.72 -10.96 -13.18
CA PRO A 405 -14.99 -10.72 -11.93
C PRO A 405 -14.68 -9.23 -11.64
N VAL A 406 -14.43 -8.41 -12.66
CA VAL A 406 -13.89 -7.04 -12.48
C VAL A 406 -14.84 -6.09 -11.75
N PRO A 407 -16.16 -6.03 -12.03
CA PRO A 407 -17.06 -5.06 -11.41
C PRO A 407 -17.04 -5.10 -9.87
N PHE A 408 -16.94 -6.29 -9.27
CA PHE A 408 -16.94 -6.45 -7.82
C PHE A 408 -15.67 -5.91 -7.15
N ILE A 409 -14.54 -5.94 -7.85
CA ILE A 409 -13.24 -5.46 -7.34
C ILE A 409 -13.07 -3.95 -7.59
N LEU A 410 -13.67 -3.44 -8.68
CA LEU A 410 -13.45 -2.07 -9.16
C LEU A 410 -13.85 -0.99 -8.14
N SER A 411 -14.88 -1.21 -7.33
CA SER A 411 -15.32 -0.17 -6.38
C SER A 411 -14.26 0.12 -5.31
N SER A 412 -13.58 -0.90 -4.79
CA SER A 412 -12.51 -0.69 -3.79
C SER A 412 -11.23 -0.08 -4.38
N GLU A 413 -11.10 -0.07 -5.71
CA GLU A 413 -9.96 0.54 -6.41
C GLU A 413 -10.25 1.97 -6.92
N LEU A 414 -11.53 2.33 -7.09
CA LEU A 414 -11.94 3.65 -7.61
C LEU A 414 -12.36 4.66 -6.53
N VAL A 415 -12.71 4.22 -5.31
CA VAL A 415 -13.10 5.11 -4.19
C VAL A 415 -12.34 4.78 -2.90
N GLY A 416 -12.28 5.76 -1.99
CA GLY A 416 -11.65 5.64 -0.67
C GLY A 416 -12.40 4.72 0.28
N PRO A 417 -11.72 4.17 1.30
CA PRO A 417 -12.31 3.22 2.27
C PRO A 417 -13.54 3.79 2.99
N ASP A 418 -13.60 5.11 3.16
CA ASP A 418 -14.73 5.90 3.66
C ASP A 418 -15.98 5.85 2.75
N ALA A 419 -15.81 5.65 1.44
CA ALA A 419 -16.86 5.68 0.42
C ALA A 419 -17.11 4.33 -0.28
N VAL A 420 -16.26 3.31 -0.09
CA VAL A 420 -16.41 1.96 -0.72
C VAL A 420 -17.78 1.37 -0.43
N GLY A 421 -18.20 1.36 0.84
CA GLY A 421 -19.45 0.71 1.25
C GLY A 421 -20.69 1.32 0.58
N ALA A 422 -20.79 2.65 0.57
CA ALA A 422 -21.90 3.37 -0.06
C ALA A 422 -21.88 3.24 -1.59
N THR A 423 -20.70 3.30 -2.21
CA THR A 423 -20.52 3.14 -3.66
C THR A 423 -20.89 1.74 -4.14
N GLN A 424 -20.44 0.71 -3.43
CA GLN A 424 -20.83 -0.68 -3.69
C GLN A 424 -22.34 -0.87 -3.55
N SER A 425 -22.95 -0.33 -2.49
CA SER A 425 -24.38 -0.49 -2.23
C SER A 425 -25.25 0.06 -3.37
N ILE A 426 -24.96 1.27 -3.86
CA ILE A 426 -25.72 1.85 -4.98
C ILE A 426 -25.44 1.14 -6.31
N ALA A 427 -24.19 0.75 -6.56
CA ALA A 427 -23.83 0.05 -7.79
C ALA A 427 -24.44 -1.35 -7.86
N LEU A 428 -24.48 -2.08 -6.74
CA LEU A 428 -25.19 -3.35 -6.62
C LEU A 428 -26.70 -3.15 -6.72
N GLY A 429 -27.26 -2.06 -6.18
CA GLY A 429 -28.65 -1.69 -6.42
C GLY A 429 -28.96 -1.54 -7.91
N ALA A 430 -28.12 -0.82 -8.65
CA ALA A 430 -28.25 -0.69 -10.11
C ALA A 430 -28.09 -2.03 -10.83
N ASN A 431 -27.16 -2.89 -10.37
CA ASN A 431 -26.99 -4.25 -10.87
C ASN A 431 -28.29 -5.06 -10.74
N TRP A 432 -28.87 -5.14 -9.54
CA TRP A 432 -30.09 -5.89 -9.29
C TRP A 432 -31.29 -5.34 -10.07
N ILE A 433 -31.41 -4.02 -10.23
CA ILE A 433 -32.44 -3.41 -11.07
C ILE A 433 -32.28 -3.80 -12.53
N ALA A 434 -31.05 -3.80 -13.06
CA ALA A 434 -30.78 -4.24 -14.42
C ALA A 434 -31.03 -5.75 -14.61
N THR A 435 -30.65 -6.57 -13.63
CA THR A 435 -30.95 -8.01 -13.59
C THR A 435 -32.45 -8.25 -13.63
N PHE A 436 -33.22 -7.51 -12.83
CA PHE A 436 -34.69 -7.55 -12.82
C PHE A 436 -35.26 -7.19 -14.20
N ALA A 437 -34.77 -6.11 -14.81
CA ALA A 437 -35.23 -5.67 -16.13
C ALA A 437 -34.99 -6.76 -17.19
N VAL A 438 -33.79 -7.34 -17.25
CA VAL A 438 -33.49 -8.42 -18.19
C VAL A 438 -34.36 -9.64 -17.89
N ALA A 439 -34.46 -10.07 -16.63
CA ALA A 439 -35.26 -11.23 -16.23
C ALA A 439 -36.75 -11.09 -16.61
N GLN A 440 -37.33 -9.90 -16.36
CA GLN A 440 -38.73 -9.62 -16.62
C GLN A 440 -39.03 -9.45 -18.11
N PHE A 441 -38.25 -8.63 -18.81
CA PHE A 441 -38.58 -8.19 -20.16
C PHE A 441 -38.03 -9.11 -21.25
N PHE A 442 -36.98 -9.90 -20.98
CA PHE A 442 -36.39 -10.77 -22.00
C PHE A 442 -37.38 -11.81 -22.56
N PRO A 443 -38.15 -12.58 -21.76
CA PRO A 443 -39.11 -13.53 -22.31
C PRO A 443 -40.18 -12.87 -23.19
N MET A 444 -40.62 -11.67 -22.82
CA MET A 444 -41.59 -10.89 -23.60
C MET A 444 -40.98 -10.39 -24.92
N ALA A 445 -39.77 -9.84 -24.87
CA ALA A 445 -39.05 -9.39 -26.06
C ALA A 445 -38.72 -10.55 -27.00
N SER A 446 -38.27 -11.69 -26.46
CA SER A 446 -37.93 -12.88 -27.23
C SER A 446 -39.15 -13.49 -27.93
N ALA A 447 -40.32 -13.48 -27.27
CA ALA A 447 -41.56 -13.96 -27.88
C ALA A 447 -42.01 -13.15 -29.10
N VAL A 448 -41.67 -11.85 -29.17
CA VAL A 448 -42.07 -10.96 -30.28
C VAL A 448 -40.97 -10.80 -31.32
N LEU A 449 -39.73 -10.64 -30.87
CA LEU A 449 -38.58 -10.27 -31.71
C LEU A 449 -37.70 -11.48 -32.09
N HIS A 450 -37.93 -12.65 -31.49
CA HIS A 450 -37.11 -13.85 -31.65
C HIS A 450 -35.61 -13.52 -31.51
N GLY A 451 -34.76 -13.98 -32.43
CA GLY A 451 -33.32 -13.72 -32.43
C GLY A 451 -32.93 -12.24 -32.53
N LYS A 452 -33.83 -11.33 -32.96
CA LYS A 452 -33.51 -9.90 -33.12
C LYS A 452 -33.25 -9.19 -31.78
N VAL A 453 -33.66 -9.77 -30.65
CA VAL A 453 -33.35 -9.24 -29.30
C VAL A 453 -31.84 -9.07 -29.11
N TYR A 454 -31.02 -9.94 -29.69
CA TYR A 454 -29.57 -9.87 -29.54
C TYR A 454 -28.91 -8.68 -30.27
N PHE A 455 -29.60 -8.03 -31.21
CA PHE A 455 -29.14 -6.74 -31.73
C PHE A 455 -29.21 -5.63 -30.67
N ILE A 456 -30.19 -5.70 -29.77
CA ILE A 456 -30.32 -4.76 -28.65
C ILE A 456 -29.12 -4.93 -27.71
N PHE A 457 -28.77 -6.18 -27.36
CA PHE A 457 -27.59 -6.46 -26.53
C PHE A 457 -26.28 -6.07 -27.21
N ALA A 458 -26.15 -6.25 -28.52
CA ALA A 458 -24.98 -5.78 -29.27
C ALA A 458 -24.86 -4.24 -29.23
N ALA A 459 -25.96 -3.51 -29.43
CA ALA A 459 -25.98 -2.05 -29.37
C ALA A 459 -25.66 -1.53 -27.96
N LEU A 460 -26.23 -2.14 -26.92
CA LEU A 460 -25.93 -1.82 -25.53
C LEU A 460 -24.46 -2.11 -25.20
N SER A 461 -23.92 -3.24 -25.65
CA SER A 461 -22.50 -3.57 -25.47
C SER A 461 -21.57 -2.55 -26.13
N ALA A 462 -21.92 -2.06 -27.33
CA ALA A 462 -21.17 -0.99 -28.00
C ALA A 462 -21.25 0.34 -27.25
N PHE A 463 -22.43 0.71 -26.73
CA PHE A 463 -22.60 1.89 -25.88
C PHE A 463 -21.71 1.82 -24.62
N PHE A 464 -21.75 0.70 -23.89
CA PHE A 464 -20.91 0.53 -22.71
C PHE A 464 -19.42 0.47 -23.04
N PHE A 465 -19.04 -0.10 -24.19
CA PHE A 465 -17.66 -0.10 -24.66
C PHE A 465 -17.14 1.33 -24.86
N ILE A 466 -17.91 2.17 -25.55
CA ILE A 466 -17.56 3.59 -25.74
C ILE A 466 -17.48 4.30 -24.39
N PHE A 467 -18.49 4.14 -23.53
CA PHE A 467 -18.50 4.77 -22.21
C PHE A 467 -17.29 4.37 -21.35
N ILE A 468 -16.99 3.08 -21.25
CA ILE A 468 -15.86 2.58 -20.45
C ILE A 468 -14.53 3.03 -21.06
N SER A 469 -14.42 3.07 -22.40
CA SER A 469 -13.21 3.52 -23.07
C SER A 469 -12.85 4.98 -22.73
N TRP A 470 -13.86 5.85 -22.59
CA TRP A 470 -13.65 7.28 -22.33
C TRP A 470 -13.68 7.66 -20.84
N PHE A 471 -14.60 7.09 -20.06
CA PHE A 471 -14.92 7.57 -18.72
C PHE A 471 -14.25 6.77 -17.59
N VAL A 472 -13.99 5.47 -17.79
CA VAL A 472 -13.40 4.62 -16.74
C VAL A 472 -11.88 4.65 -16.85
N PRO A 473 -11.15 5.03 -15.78
CA PRO A 473 -9.69 5.01 -15.76
C PRO A 473 -9.13 3.60 -15.57
N GLU A 474 -7.84 3.42 -15.88
CA GLU A 474 -7.12 2.18 -15.56
C GLU A 474 -6.57 2.26 -14.12
N THR A 475 -6.82 1.21 -13.32
CA THR A 475 -6.39 1.12 -11.93
C THR A 475 -5.07 0.37 -11.77
N LYS A 476 -4.66 -0.41 -12.77
CA LYS A 476 -3.43 -1.20 -12.71
C LYS A 476 -2.18 -0.32 -12.47
N GLY A 477 -1.43 -0.66 -11.42
CA GLY A 477 -0.16 -0.02 -11.09
C GLY A 477 -0.29 1.35 -10.42
N LYS A 478 -1.51 1.75 -10.04
CA LYS A 478 -1.82 3.01 -9.36
C LYS A 478 -1.91 2.79 -7.85
N LYS A 479 -1.24 3.63 -7.05
CA LYS A 479 -1.18 3.46 -5.59
C LYS A 479 -2.24 4.24 -4.85
N THR A 480 -2.71 5.36 -5.41
CA THR A 480 -3.71 6.23 -4.78
C THR A 480 -4.88 6.49 -5.73
N ILE A 481 -6.06 6.74 -5.16
CA ILE A 481 -7.29 7.04 -5.92
C ILE A 481 -7.12 8.33 -6.74
N ASP A 482 -6.35 9.28 -6.23
CA ASP A 482 -6.05 10.51 -6.96
C ASP A 482 -5.18 10.27 -8.19
N GLU A 483 -4.25 9.30 -8.12
CA GLU A 483 -3.46 8.87 -9.28
C GLU A 483 -4.35 8.19 -10.35
N VAL A 484 -5.35 7.41 -9.92
CA VAL A 484 -6.31 6.74 -10.80
C VAL A 484 -7.16 7.76 -11.56
N TRP A 485 -7.69 8.78 -10.87
CA TRP A 485 -8.56 9.78 -11.47
C TRP A 485 -7.81 10.95 -12.12
N GLY A 486 -6.48 10.91 -12.15
CA GLY A 486 -5.66 12.04 -12.61
C GLY A 486 -5.90 13.31 -11.78
N ARG A 487 -6.32 13.14 -10.53
CA ARG A 487 -6.57 14.20 -9.54
C ARG A 487 -5.36 14.50 -8.69
N GLU A 488 -4.18 14.13 -9.16
CA GLU A 488 -2.96 14.82 -8.74
C GLU A 488 -3.07 16.31 -9.13
N ARG A 489 -3.86 17.07 -8.34
CA ARG A 489 -3.39 18.36 -7.89
C ARG A 489 -2.06 18.02 -7.25
N ARG A 490 -0.96 18.52 -7.80
CA ARG A 490 0.27 18.62 -7.01
C ARG A 490 -0.18 19.22 -5.67
N PRO A 491 -0.18 18.46 -4.58
CA PRO A 491 -0.48 19.08 -3.31
C PRO A 491 0.63 20.13 -3.11
N PRO A 492 0.37 21.28 -2.44
CA PRO A 492 1.49 21.92 -1.75
C PRO A 492 2.20 20.80 -0.96
N PRO A 493 3.53 20.68 -1.06
CA PRO A 493 4.28 19.50 -0.63
C PRO A 493 3.80 19.04 0.75
N SER A 494 3.43 17.75 0.84
CA SER A 494 2.92 17.13 2.06
C SER A 494 3.93 17.31 3.21
N LEU A 495 3.41 17.73 4.36
CA LEU A 495 4.17 18.07 5.57
C LEU A 495 4.90 16.89 6.26
N ILE A 496 4.92 15.69 5.68
CA ILE A 496 5.49 14.48 6.30
C ILE A 496 6.19 13.62 5.23
N SER A 497 7.32 14.11 4.73
CA SER A 497 8.55 13.38 4.31
C SER A 497 9.33 14.20 3.27
N PRO A 498 10.56 14.63 3.55
CA PRO A 498 11.32 15.52 2.68
C PRO A 498 11.97 14.74 1.53
N ALA A 499 11.32 14.74 0.37
CA ALA A 499 12.01 14.67 -0.91
C ALA A 499 11.93 16.04 -1.60
N PHE A 500 12.32 17.09 -0.87
CA PHE A 500 12.62 18.39 -1.44
C PHE A 500 13.87 18.95 -0.76
N THR A 501 15.04 18.50 -1.22
CA THR A 501 15.97 19.51 -1.74
C THR A 501 15.17 20.31 -2.77
N PRO A 502 15.17 21.65 -2.74
CA PRO A 502 14.37 22.44 -3.68
C PRO A 502 14.60 21.92 -5.09
N PRO A 503 13.53 21.79 -5.92
CA PRO A 503 13.70 21.31 -7.27
C PRO A 503 14.72 22.23 -7.93
N ALA A 504 15.65 21.64 -8.68
CA ALA A 504 16.42 22.39 -9.66
C ALA A 504 15.46 23.38 -10.33
N THR A 505 15.78 24.67 -10.20
CA THR A 505 15.01 25.79 -10.73
C THR A 505 14.49 25.44 -12.13
N PRO A 506 13.19 25.62 -12.45
CA PRO A 506 12.70 25.32 -13.78
C PRO A 506 13.35 26.29 -14.77
N GLY A 507 14.27 25.76 -15.55
CA GLY A 507 15.04 26.46 -16.57
C GLY A 507 16.15 25.53 -17.03
N PHE A 508 16.15 25.22 -18.32
CA PHE A 508 17.16 24.42 -19.01
C PHE A 508 18.57 24.74 -18.51
N SER A 509 19.35 23.70 -18.18
CA SER A 509 20.82 23.73 -17.98
C SER A 509 21.35 24.95 -17.21
N THR A 510 21.53 24.83 -15.89
CA THR A 510 22.38 25.78 -15.17
C THR A 510 23.84 25.50 -15.55
N PRO A 511 24.59 26.42 -16.16
CA PRO A 511 26.03 26.32 -16.22
C PRO A 511 26.54 26.66 -14.81
N SER A 512 26.65 25.67 -13.93
CA SER A 512 27.40 25.86 -12.70
C SER A 512 28.88 25.86 -13.07
N ASN A 513 29.48 27.04 -13.12
CA ASN A 513 30.84 27.16 -12.61
C ASN A 513 30.71 27.14 -11.08
N PRO A 514 30.95 26.01 -10.38
CA PRO A 514 30.89 25.98 -8.93
C PRO A 514 32.00 26.90 -8.41
N ARG A 515 31.64 28.10 -7.96
CA ARG A 515 32.59 28.94 -7.23
C ARG A 515 32.81 28.30 -5.86
N PRO A 516 34.07 28.05 -5.44
CA PRO A 516 34.34 27.55 -4.09
C PRO A 516 33.80 28.56 -3.05
N PRO A 517 33.25 28.07 -1.92
CA PRO A 517 32.73 28.95 -0.89
C PRO A 517 33.84 29.84 -0.33
N ARG A 518 33.54 31.11 -0.04
CA ARG A 518 34.49 32.03 0.60
C ARG A 518 34.88 31.48 1.96
N SER A 519 36.17 31.31 2.16
CA SER A 519 36.75 30.78 3.37
C SER A 519 37.76 31.75 3.95
N THR A 520 37.91 31.72 5.27
CA THR A 520 38.86 32.58 5.99
C THR A 520 39.74 31.68 6.85
N PRO A 521 41.08 31.77 6.72
CA PRO A 521 41.99 31.12 7.65
C PRO A 521 41.66 31.54 9.08
N VAL A 522 41.66 30.57 10.00
CA VAL A 522 41.45 30.85 11.42
C VAL A 522 42.78 30.70 12.14
N ASP A 523 43.26 31.78 12.73
CA ASP A 523 44.35 31.73 13.71
C ASP A 523 43.77 31.98 15.11
N THR A 524 43.52 30.90 15.84
CA THR A 524 42.98 30.97 17.21
C THR A 524 44.03 31.39 18.25
N SER A 525 45.30 31.59 17.88
CA SER A 525 46.36 31.96 18.82
C SER A 525 46.38 33.45 19.24
N LEU A 526 45.58 34.31 18.60
CA LEU A 526 45.73 35.78 18.69
C LEU A 526 44.45 36.59 19.04
N LEU A 527 43.45 36.06 19.79
CA LEU A 527 42.22 36.82 20.11
C LEU A 527 41.86 36.97 21.61
N PRO A 528 41.44 38.17 22.10
CA PRO A 528 41.26 38.50 23.52
C PRO A 528 39.81 38.40 24.06
N ALA A 529 39.01 37.42 23.61
CA ALA A 529 37.61 37.27 24.06
C ALA A 529 37.46 36.15 25.12
N PRO A 530 36.55 36.28 26.11
CA PRO A 530 36.34 35.24 27.12
C PRO A 530 36.02 33.90 26.43
N ALA A 531 36.71 32.84 26.87
CA ALA A 531 36.58 31.50 26.31
C ALA A 531 35.21 30.90 26.70
N PRO A 532 34.54 30.16 25.79
CA PRO A 532 33.33 29.43 26.15
C PRO A 532 33.63 28.41 27.25
N HIS A 533 32.62 28.07 28.06
CA HIS A 533 32.77 27.03 29.09
C HIS A 533 33.01 25.67 28.42
N LEU A 534 34.26 25.21 28.41
CA LEU A 534 34.66 23.92 27.88
C LEU A 534 34.53 22.86 28.98
N LEU A 535 34.16 21.64 28.59
CA LEU A 535 34.28 20.49 29.48
C LEU A 535 35.77 20.26 29.80
N GLN A 536 36.09 20.03 31.08
CA GLN A 536 37.48 19.78 31.51
C GLN A 536 38.03 18.46 30.95
N VAL A 537 37.16 17.48 30.73
CA VAL A 537 37.48 16.16 30.17
C VAL A 537 36.49 15.87 29.04
N LEU A 538 37.00 15.38 27.91
CA LEU A 538 36.14 15.02 26.79
C LEU A 538 35.29 13.77 27.11
N PRO A 539 34.04 13.71 26.62
CA PRO A 539 33.20 12.52 26.74
C PRO A 539 33.81 11.29 26.07
N ILE A 540 33.51 10.11 26.60
CA ILE A 540 33.81 8.83 25.95
C ILE A 540 32.70 8.57 24.94
N VAL A 541 33.06 8.28 23.69
CA VAL A 541 32.13 7.98 22.61
C VAL A 541 32.48 6.65 21.96
N GLU A 542 31.45 5.90 21.57
CA GLU A 542 31.60 4.64 20.84
C GLU A 542 30.62 4.60 19.66
N CYS A 543 31.13 4.32 18.46
CA CYS A 543 30.31 4.14 17.27
C CYS A 543 29.70 2.73 17.29
N GLU A 544 28.38 2.67 17.51
CA GLU A 544 27.66 1.42 17.65
C GLU A 544 27.39 0.76 16.30
N VAL A 545 26.96 1.52 15.29
CA VAL A 545 26.58 0.96 13.99
C VAL A 545 26.82 1.95 12.85
N ARG A 546 27.12 1.42 11.66
CA ARG A 546 27.21 2.18 10.42
C ARG A 546 26.42 1.56 9.28
N ALA A 547 25.64 2.37 8.55
CA ALA A 547 24.94 1.94 7.35
C ALA A 547 25.18 2.86 6.15
N ARG A 548 25.23 2.27 4.95
CA ARG A 548 25.24 3.02 3.68
C ARG A 548 23.81 3.44 3.35
N ILE A 549 23.61 4.74 3.11
CA ILE A 549 22.34 5.31 2.69
C ILE A 549 22.45 5.79 1.24
N PRO A 550 21.78 5.13 0.29
CA PRO A 550 21.65 5.64 -1.07
C PRO A 550 20.71 6.85 -1.08
N THR A 551 21.11 7.95 -1.72
CA THR A 551 20.25 9.14 -1.86
C THR A 551 19.50 9.16 -3.19
N THR A 552 18.42 9.92 -3.26
CA THR A 552 17.65 10.16 -4.50
C THR A 552 18.43 10.92 -5.57
N THR A 553 19.53 11.58 -5.18
CA THR A 553 20.45 12.30 -6.07
C THR A 553 21.60 11.43 -6.59
N GLY A 554 21.62 10.14 -6.23
CA GLY A 554 22.66 9.18 -6.66
C GLY A 554 23.98 9.28 -5.88
N GLN A 555 24.06 10.17 -4.89
CA GLN A 555 25.20 10.25 -3.97
C GLN A 555 25.06 9.20 -2.86
N GLU A 556 26.19 8.85 -2.25
CA GLU A 556 26.23 7.90 -1.14
C GLU A 556 26.69 8.61 0.12
N MET A 557 25.95 8.40 1.21
CA MET A 557 26.38 8.83 2.54
C MET A 557 26.38 7.63 3.49
N TRP A 558 27.17 7.74 4.55
CA TRP A 558 27.32 6.73 5.59
C TRP A 558 26.86 7.30 6.92
N LEU A 559 25.83 6.69 7.51
CA LEU A 559 25.31 7.07 8.81
C LEU A 559 26.01 6.26 9.89
N HIS A 560 26.58 6.95 10.88
CA HIS A 560 27.24 6.36 12.04
C HIS A 560 26.48 6.76 13.30
N VAL A 561 26.00 5.80 14.07
CA VAL A 561 25.31 6.05 15.34
C VAL A 561 26.30 5.91 16.49
N TYR A 562 26.32 6.89 17.38
CA TYR A 562 27.22 6.98 18.52
C TYR A 562 26.46 6.94 19.84
N ARG A 563 27.01 6.16 20.77
CA ARG A 563 26.67 6.21 22.20
C ARG A 563 27.76 6.94 22.98
N ASN A 564 27.39 7.51 24.11
CA ASN A 564 28.30 8.28 24.95
C ASN A 564 28.03 8.08 26.46
N ASN A 565 28.89 8.64 27.30
CA ASN A 565 28.82 8.54 28.77
C ASN A 565 28.28 9.80 29.48
N VAL A 566 27.81 10.82 28.74
CA VAL A 566 27.33 12.09 29.29
C VAL A 566 25.81 12.19 29.25
N ASP A 567 25.17 11.62 28.23
CA ASP A 567 23.73 11.50 28.16
C ASP A 567 23.29 10.13 27.62
N THR A 568 21.98 9.87 27.66
CA THR A 568 21.36 8.63 27.18
C THR A 568 20.93 8.72 25.71
N LYS A 569 21.38 9.73 24.98
CA LYS A 569 20.93 9.99 23.61
C LYS A 569 21.87 9.32 22.61
N GLU A 570 21.29 8.84 21.53
CA GLU A 570 22.04 8.42 20.35
C GLU A 570 22.34 9.63 19.47
N HIS A 571 23.62 9.83 19.15
CA HIS A 571 24.08 10.91 18.28
C HIS A 571 24.50 10.36 16.93
N LEU A 572 24.43 11.17 15.88
CA LEU A 572 24.67 10.70 14.51
C LEU A 572 25.85 11.44 13.89
N ALA A 573 26.69 10.73 13.14
CA ALA A 573 27.60 11.33 12.18
C ALA A 573 27.22 10.91 10.76
N ILE A 574 26.96 11.89 9.91
CA ILE A 574 26.65 11.73 8.49
C ILE A 574 27.94 11.96 7.71
N VAL A 575 28.49 10.90 7.14
CA VAL A 575 29.79 10.91 6.48
C VAL A 575 29.62 10.80 4.97
N PHE A 576 30.26 11.70 4.23
CA PHE A 576 30.30 11.73 2.77
C PHE A 576 31.68 11.29 2.30
N GLY A 577 31.70 10.34 1.36
CA GLY A 577 32.92 9.70 0.88
C GLY A 577 33.32 8.46 1.70
N ASN A 578 34.41 7.81 1.28
CA ASN A 578 34.84 6.51 1.82
C ASN A 578 36.15 6.59 2.64
N SER A 579 36.73 7.78 2.78
CA SER A 579 38.03 8.04 3.44
C SER A 579 37.91 8.21 4.95
N ILE A 580 36.78 8.70 5.45
CA ILE A 580 36.54 8.98 6.87
C ILE A 580 35.96 7.73 7.52
N ARG A 581 36.60 7.25 8.60
CA ARG A 581 36.23 6.02 9.28
C ARG A 581 36.34 6.16 10.80
N SER A 582 35.41 5.51 11.50
CA SER A 582 35.40 5.44 12.96
C SER A 582 36.36 4.38 13.48
N ARG A 583 37.22 4.78 14.43
CA ARG A 583 38.17 3.88 15.10
C ARG A 583 37.45 2.85 15.99
N SER A 584 36.48 3.30 16.78
CA SER A 584 35.68 2.41 17.65
C SER A 584 34.79 1.46 16.84
N LEU A 585 34.24 1.90 15.70
CA LEU A 585 33.50 1.01 14.80
C LEU A 585 34.41 -0.11 14.29
N ASP A 586 35.61 0.24 13.82
CA ASP A 586 36.55 -0.69 13.19
C ASP A 586 37.34 -1.55 14.19
N ALA A 587 37.24 -1.29 15.49
CA ALA A 587 37.84 -2.16 16.50
C ALA A 587 37.19 -3.55 16.51
N GLU A 588 37.98 -4.59 16.83
CA GLU A 588 37.46 -5.94 17.06
C GLU A 588 36.82 -6.02 18.45
N ARG A 589 35.62 -6.59 18.53
CA ARG A 589 34.91 -6.79 19.80
C ARG A 589 35.07 -8.25 20.28
N PRO A 590 35.24 -8.52 21.59
CA PRO A 590 35.37 -9.88 22.11
C PRO A 590 34.17 -10.76 21.73
N GLY A 591 34.42 -11.90 21.08
CA GLY A 591 33.36 -12.83 20.66
C GLY A 591 32.57 -12.43 19.42
N GLU A 592 32.94 -11.35 18.72
CA GLU A 592 32.28 -10.88 17.49
C GLU A 592 32.52 -11.84 16.32
N THR A 593 31.44 -12.28 15.65
CA THR A 593 31.55 -13.04 14.40
C THR A 593 31.73 -12.12 13.19
N GLU A 594 32.17 -12.64 12.04
CA GLU A 594 32.25 -11.84 10.80
C GLU A 594 30.87 -11.29 10.37
N LEU A 595 29.78 -12.02 10.65
CA LEU A 595 28.43 -11.53 10.36
C LEU A 595 28.05 -10.39 11.30
N ASP A 596 28.37 -10.47 12.59
CA ASP A 596 28.15 -9.39 13.56
C ASP A 596 28.92 -8.14 13.16
N ARG A 597 30.17 -8.32 12.74
CA ARG A 597 31.03 -7.24 12.25
C ARG A 597 30.46 -6.57 11.00
N MET A 598 29.95 -7.36 10.05
CA MET A 598 29.31 -6.84 8.83
C MET A 598 27.97 -6.16 9.10
N THR A 599 27.12 -6.74 9.96
CA THR A 599 25.80 -6.19 10.32
C THR A 599 25.92 -4.89 11.12
N ARG A 600 26.94 -4.80 11.98
CA ARG A 600 27.32 -3.55 12.65
C ARG A 600 27.89 -2.49 11.71
N GLY A 601 28.27 -2.86 10.50
CA GLY A 601 28.79 -1.94 9.50
C GLY A 601 30.30 -1.79 9.47
N ALA A 602 31.06 -2.58 10.24
CA ALA A 602 32.52 -2.53 10.34
C ALA A 602 33.20 -3.29 9.18
N TYR A 603 32.87 -2.92 7.94
CA TYR A 603 33.40 -3.53 6.71
C TYR A 603 34.02 -2.51 5.75
N VAL A 604 34.69 -2.98 4.69
CA VAL A 604 35.19 -2.12 3.60
C VAL A 604 34.45 -2.44 2.29
N GLY A 605 34.17 -1.42 1.48
CA GLY A 605 33.49 -1.57 0.17
C GLY A 605 31.98 -1.73 0.29
N ARG A 606 31.33 -2.30 -0.73
CA ARG A 606 29.88 -2.54 -0.75
C ARG A 606 29.54 -3.97 -0.34
N LEU A 607 28.46 -4.14 0.43
CA LEU A 607 27.90 -5.47 0.70
C LEU A 607 27.15 -5.98 -0.53
N TYR A 608 27.14 -7.31 -0.71
CA TYR A 608 26.37 -8.03 -1.72
C TYR A 608 25.86 -9.34 -1.14
N PRO A 609 24.73 -9.89 -1.65
CA PRO A 609 24.21 -11.18 -1.18
C PRO A 609 25.28 -12.28 -1.28
N GLY A 610 25.51 -13.01 -0.19
CA GLY A 610 26.51 -14.09 -0.11
C GLY A 610 27.90 -13.66 0.34
N ARG A 611 28.14 -12.39 0.68
CA ARG A 611 29.42 -11.92 1.23
C ARG A 611 29.69 -12.53 2.62
N THR A 612 30.92 -13.03 2.83
CA THR A 612 31.32 -13.76 4.05
C THR A 612 32.42 -13.08 4.88
N SER A 613 33.12 -12.06 4.35
CA SER A 613 34.17 -11.33 5.07
C SER A 613 33.94 -9.81 5.03
N SER A 614 34.23 -9.17 6.15
CA SER A 614 34.24 -7.71 6.33
C SER A 614 35.41 -7.03 5.60
N ARG A 615 36.48 -7.77 5.24
CA ARG A 615 37.74 -7.26 4.69
C ARG A 615 37.87 -7.55 3.19
N ILE A 616 38.16 -6.53 2.38
CA ILE A 616 38.30 -6.69 0.92
C ILE A 616 39.49 -7.58 0.55
N GLU A 617 40.59 -7.53 1.30
CA GLU A 617 41.80 -8.31 0.98
C GLU A 617 41.59 -9.82 1.13
N GLU A 618 40.79 -10.24 2.11
CA GLU A 618 40.46 -11.66 2.33
C GLU A 618 39.54 -12.19 1.23
N ILE A 619 38.64 -11.36 0.68
CA ILE A 619 37.81 -11.70 -0.48
C ILE A 619 38.68 -11.89 -1.72
N LYS A 620 39.59 -10.94 -2.01
CA LYS A 620 40.55 -11.09 -3.12
C LYS A 620 41.37 -12.38 -2.99
N ARG A 621 41.77 -12.73 -1.77
CA ARG A 621 42.50 -13.95 -1.45
C ARG A 621 41.64 -15.21 -1.61
N ALA A 622 40.35 -15.17 -1.24
CA ALA A 622 39.39 -16.27 -1.39
C ALA A 622 38.95 -16.50 -2.84
N GLU A 623 38.91 -15.45 -3.66
CA GLU A 623 38.55 -15.49 -5.09
C GLU A 623 39.75 -15.77 -6.01
N GLY A 624 40.93 -16.09 -5.45
CA GLY A 624 42.12 -16.47 -6.23
C GLY A 624 42.81 -15.31 -6.98
N LEU A 625 42.45 -14.06 -6.67
CA LEU A 625 43.14 -12.87 -7.19
C LEU A 625 44.38 -12.63 -6.33
N ALA A 626 45.56 -12.96 -6.88
CA ALA A 626 46.83 -12.91 -6.17
C ALA A 626 47.05 -11.56 -5.44
N SER A 627 47.32 -11.64 -4.14
CA SER A 627 47.93 -10.54 -3.38
C SER A 627 49.39 -10.46 -3.82
N GLU A 628 49.78 -9.39 -4.52
CA GLU A 628 51.19 -9.12 -4.78
C GLU A 628 51.91 -8.86 -3.44
N ARG A 629 52.50 -9.91 -2.88
CA ARG A 629 53.62 -9.82 -1.95
C ARG A 629 54.76 -10.63 -2.54
N LYS A 630 55.75 -9.96 -3.11
CA LYS A 630 57.05 -10.57 -3.41
C LYS A 630 57.81 -10.82 -2.09
N PRO A 631 58.30 -12.05 -1.83
CA PRO A 631 59.21 -12.29 -0.71
C PRO A 631 60.62 -11.82 -1.05
N PHE A 632 61.31 -11.32 -0.04
CA PHE A 632 62.75 -11.03 -0.04
C PHE A 632 63.58 -12.29 -0.30
N SER A 633 64.54 -12.23 -1.23
CA SER A 633 65.81 -12.96 -1.13
C SER A 633 66.92 -12.27 -1.91
N ASN A 634 68.13 -12.35 -1.34
CA ASN A 634 69.36 -11.61 -1.62
C ASN A 634 70.01 -11.79 -3.01
N SER A 635 71.00 -10.91 -3.23
CA SER A 635 72.27 -11.01 -4.00
C SER A 635 72.33 -10.52 -5.46
N GLU A 636 72.98 -9.34 -5.58
CA GLU A 636 74.08 -8.97 -6.50
C GLU A 636 73.85 -8.51 -7.96
N PRO A 637 74.76 -7.66 -8.51
CA PRO A 637 74.42 -6.62 -9.49
C PRO A 637 75.15 -6.75 -10.85
N VAL A 638 74.50 -6.46 -11.99
CA VAL A 638 75.22 -6.15 -13.25
C VAL A 638 74.46 -5.18 -14.18
N ASN A 639 75.05 -3.99 -14.31
CA ASN A 639 75.34 -3.11 -15.47
C ASN A 639 74.60 -3.18 -16.84
N MET A 640 74.26 -1.96 -17.30
CA MET A 640 74.43 -1.31 -18.62
C MET A 640 73.75 -1.85 -19.90
N GLY A 641 73.03 -0.95 -20.60
CA GLY A 641 72.72 -1.07 -22.03
C GLY A 641 71.73 -0.02 -22.56
N ALA A 642 72.21 0.87 -23.43
CA ALA A 642 71.59 2.10 -23.94
C ALA A 642 70.42 1.97 -24.94
N MET A 643 69.71 3.10 -25.13
CA MET A 643 69.44 3.82 -26.42
C MET A 643 67.99 3.89 -26.98
N GLU A 644 67.42 5.09 -26.81
CA GLU A 644 66.74 6.01 -27.77
C GLU A 644 65.45 5.70 -28.57
N SER A 645 64.43 6.55 -28.28
CA SER A 645 63.49 7.31 -29.17
C SER A 645 62.42 6.54 -29.98
N ASN A 646 61.17 7.00 -30.23
CA ASN A 646 60.43 8.24 -29.94
C ASN A 646 58.91 7.99 -30.14
N GLY A 647 58.06 8.47 -29.20
CA GLY A 647 56.70 9.03 -29.44
C GLY A 647 55.48 8.13 -29.69
N VAL A 648 54.48 8.18 -28.78
CA VAL A 648 53.09 8.70 -28.97
C VAL A 648 52.05 8.04 -28.01
N LEU A 649 51.36 8.91 -27.24
CA LEU A 649 50.04 8.80 -26.54
C LEU A 649 49.86 7.95 -25.25
N THR A 650 49.11 8.56 -24.33
CA THR A 650 48.74 8.28 -22.92
C THR A 650 47.55 7.29 -22.74
N PRO A 651 46.98 7.00 -21.54
CA PRO A 651 47.36 7.24 -20.12
C PRO A 651 47.20 6.00 -19.19
N SER A 652 47.36 6.24 -17.87
CA SER A 652 47.02 5.41 -16.69
C SER A 652 48.12 4.43 -16.24
N SER A 653 48.47 4.30 -14.97
CA SER A 653 47.99 4.84 -13.70
C SER A 653 48.99 4.39 -12.62
N ALA A 654 49.20 5.24 -11.61
CA ALA A 654 49.55 4.91 -10.22
C ALA A 654 50.55 3.76 -9.93
N ALA A 655 51.63 4.10 -9.21
CA ALA A 655 51.69 3.80 -7.77
C ALA A 655 53.03 4.23 -7.14
N SER A 656 52.93 4.60 -5.85
CA SER A 656 53.93 4.40 -4.78
C SER A 656 55.22 5.23 -4.87
N SER A 657 55.88 5.65 -3.80
CA SER A 657 55.84 5.29 -2.37
C SER A 657 56.55 6.39 -1.58
N GLU A 658 56.30 6.39 -0.28
CA GLU A 658 56.92 7.20 0.77
C GLU A 658 58.44 7.32 0.68
N SER A 659 58.92 8.55 0.81
CA SER A 659 60.20 8.90 1.45
C SER A 659 59.97 10.22 2.19
N GLY A 660 60.46 10.30 3.43
CA GLY A 660 60.25 11.42 4.33
C GLY A 660 60.74 12.74 3.75
N ASP A 661 59.78 13.52 3.28
CA ASP A 661 59.91 14.95 3.06
C ASP A 661 58.82 15.60 3.91
N VAL A 662 59.17 16.69 4.59
CA VAL A 662 58.20 17.59 5.21
C VAL A 662 57.19 17.96 4.13
N GLN A 663 56.02 17.31 4.14
CA GLN A 663 54.98 17.60 3.17
C GLN A 663 54.65 19.09 3.33
N PRO A 664 54.62 19.86 2.23
CA PRO A 664 54.04 21.19 2.29
C PRO A 664 52.62 21.03 2.86
N PRO A 665 52.14 21.95 3.71
CA PRO A 665 50.82 21.82 4.31
C PRO A 665 49.81 21.51 3.21
N PRO A 666 48.90 20.53 3.42
CA PRO A 666 47.94 20.13 2.39
C PRO A 666 47.26 21.38 1.86
N SER A 667 47.07 21.46 0.55
CA SER A 667 46.30 22.54 -0.04
C SER A 667 44.95 22.61 0.69
N ASN A 668 44.46 23.80 1.09
CA ASN A 668 43.27 23.90 1.95
C ASN A 668 42.05 23.13 1.40
N GLN A 669 41.98 22.87 0.09
CA GLN A 669 40.93 22.09 -0.55
C GLN A 669 40.96 20.58 -0.26
N GLU A 670 42.09 20.02 0.21
CA GLU A 670 42.24 18.60 0.57
C GLU A 670 41.82 18.28 2.00
N LEU A 671 41.48 19.29 2.80
CA LEU A 671 40.98 19.09 4.16
C LEU A 671 39.48 18.74 4.15
N PRO A 672 39.05 17.74 4.96
CA PRO A 672 37.66 17.34 5.02
C PRO A 672 36.78 18.48 5.57
N LEU A 673 35.61 18.62 4.96
CA LEU A 673 34.64 19.63 5.35
C LEU A 673 33.79 19.09 6.49
N VAL A 674 33.65 19.87 7.57
CA VAL A 674 32.96 19.44 8.79
C VAL A 674 31.87 20.44 9.17
N ARG A 675 30.73 19.92 9.61
CA ARG A 675 29.65 20.73 10.20
C ARG A 675 29.18 20.13 11.51
N ILE A 676 29.13 20.95 12.56
CA ILE A 676 28.47 20.58 13.81
C ILE A 676 27.05 21.11 13.79
N HIS A 677 26.11 20.19 13.58
CA HIS A 677 24.68 20.44 13.50
C HIS A 677 23.99 20.09 14.81
N SER A 678 23.13 20.98 15.30
CA SER A 678 22.22 20.66 16.41
C SER A 678 20.87 20.35 15.81
N GLU A 679 20.27 19.23 16.20
CA GLU A 679 18.92 18.80 15.81
C GLU A 679 17.93 19.97 15.88
N CYS A 680 17.20 20.15 14.80
CA CYS A 680 16.14 21.15 14.68
C CYS A 680 14.98 20.55 13.89
N TYR A 681 14.15 19.75 14.55
CA TYR A 681 12.97 19.09 13.96
C TYR A 681 12.09 20.07 13.16
N THR A 682 11.78 21.23 13.75
CA THR A 682 10.94 22.22 13.07
C THR A 682 11.59 22.80 11.81
N GLY A 683 12.91 22.99 11.79
CA GLY A 683 13.62 23.56 10.64
C GLY A 683 13.95 22.53 9.56
N GLU A 684 14.28 21.31 9.95
CA GLU A 684 14.75 20.23 9.08
C GLU A 684 13.60 19.36 8.55
N THR A 685 12.64 19.02 9.41
CA THR A 685 11.54 18.10 9.09
C THR A 685 10.28 18.84 8.68
N VAL A 686 9.97 19.98 9.32
CA VAL A 686 8.72 20.73 9.11
C VAL A 686 8.94 22.04 8.32
N TRP A 687 10.14 22.25 7.76
CA TRP A 687 10.49 23.39 6.90
C TRP A 687 10.15 24.77 7.49
N SER A 688 10.31 24.92 8.82
CA SER A 688 10.00 26.17 9.51
C SER A 688 10.83 27.34 8.97
N ALA A 689 10.14 28.39 8.56
CA ALA A 689 10.74 29.65 8.14
C ALA A 689 11.13 30.55 9.33
N ARG A 690 11.15 30.04 10.57
CA ARG A 690 11.63 30.78 11.75
C ARG A 690 13.15 30.69 11.95
N CYS A 691 13.81 29.77 11.26
CA CYS A 691 15.25 29.56 11.37
C CYS A 691 15.85 29.05 10.06
N ASP A 692 17.16 29.21 9.91
CA ASP A 692 17.93 28.74 8.75
C ASP A 692 18.56 27.35 8.96
N CYS A 693 18.15 26.59 9.98
CA CYS A 693 18.79 25.32 10.33
C CYS A 693 18.68 24.28 9.21
N GLY A 694 17.49 24.08 8.65
CA GLY A 694 17.26 23.15 7.54
C GLY A 694 18.09 23.51 6.30
N GLU A 695 18.02 24.77 5.86
CA GLU A 695 18.82 25.26 4.72
C GLU A 695 20.32 25.06 4.93
N GLN A 696 20.82 25.29 6.15
CA GLN A 696 22.24 25.07 6.44
C GLN A 696 22.62 23.58 6.52
N LEU A 697 21.69 22.66 6.84
CA LEU A 697 21.93 21.22 6.78
C LEU A 697 22.07 20.77 5.32
N ASP A 698 21.11 21.19 4.48
CA ASP A 698 21.07 20.87 3.06
C ASP A 698 22.30 21.38 2.32
N GLU A 699 22.68 22.64 2.54
CA GLU A 699 23.85 23.23 1.88
C GLU A 699 25.15 22.55 2.31
N ALA A 700 25.26 22.12 3.57
CA ALA A 700 26.43 21.38 4.03
C ALA A 700 26.52 19.99 3.37
N ALA A 701 25.40 19.26 3.30
CA ALA A 701 25.34 17.99 2.59
C ALA A 701 25.71 18.16 1.10
N ARG A 702 25.16 19.18 0.44
CA ARG A 702 25.47 19.50 -0.97
C ARG A 702 26.96 19.76 -1.18
N LEU A 703 27.59 20.58 -0.32
CA LEU A 703 29.03 20.89 -0.42
C LEU A 703 29.91 19.67 -0.18
N MET A 704 29.55 18.80 0.76
CA MET A 704 30.34 17.61 1.10
C MET A 704 30.21 16.49 0.07
N ALA A 705 29.09 16.44 -0.62
CA ALA A 705 28.80 15.36 -1.57
C ALA A 705 29.30 15.65 -3.00
N ASP A 706 29.68 16.90 -3.30
CA ASP A 706 30.29 17.31 -4.57
C ASP A 706 31.81 17.05 -4.55
N PRO A 707 32.34 16.07 -5.32
CA PRO A 707 33.76 15.74 -5.31
C PRO A 707 34.66 16.88 -5.81
N SER A 708 34.13 17.82 -6.59
CA SER A 708 34.88 18.98 -7.07
C SER A 708 35.10 20.03 -5.98
N LEU A 709 34.22 20.08 -4.98
CA LEU A 709 34.26 21.03 -3.86
C LEU A 709 34.89 20.44 -2.60
N SER A 710 34.69 19.13 -2.38
CA SER A 710 35.28 18.40 -1.26
C SER A 710 35.83 17.03 -1.70
N PRO A 711 37.02 17.00 -2.35
CA PRO A 711 37.65 15.75 -2.82
C PRO A 711 37.86 14.73 -1.70
N SER A 712 38.15 15.19 -0.48
CA SER A 712 38.35 14.36 0.71
C SER A 712 37.05 13.96 1.40
N GLY A 713 35.88 14.33 0.86
CA GLY A 713 34.58 14.13 1.49
C GLY A 713 34.33 15.07 2.67
N GLY A 714 33.48 14.65 3.61
CA GLY A 714 33.16 15.46 4.78
C GLY A 714 32.30 14.74 5.80
N ALA A 715 32.12 15.37 6.96
CA ALA A 715 31.30 14.83 8.05
C ALA A 715 30.39 15.90 8.66
N ILE A 716 29.11 15.56 8.81
CA ILE A 716 28.15 16.32 9.62
C ILE A 716 27.97 15.58 10.94
N VAL A 717 28.45 16.17 12.02
CA VAL A 717 28.16 15.68 13.37
C VAL A 717 26.81 16.26 13.79
N TYR A 718 25.82 15.39 13.87
CA TYR A 718 24.43 15.70 14.17
C TYR A 718 24.13 15.38 15.65
N LEU A 719 24.04 16.43 16.46
CA LEU A 719 23.82 16.33 17.90
C LEU A 719 22.35 16.52 18.26
N ARG A 720 21.78 15.60 19.05
CA ARG A 720 20.39 15.65 19.55
C ARG A 720 20.18 16.69 20.67
N GLN A 721 20.38 17.95 20.32
CA GLN A 721 20.34 19.12 21.20
C GLN A 721 19.30 20.15 20.72
N GLU A 722 18.05 19.69 20.54
CA GLU A 722 16.93 20.50 20.09
C GLU A 722 16.69 21.75 20.97
N GLY A 723 16.29 22.86 20.33
CA GLY A 723 15.95 24.11 21.01
C GLY A 723 17.16 24.84 21.61
N ARG A 724 18.38 24.58 21.14
CA ARG A 724 19.63 24.98 21.84
C ARG A 724 19.83 24.25 23.18
N GLY A 725 19.36 23.01 23.26
CA GLY A 725 19.54 22.13 24.42
C GLY A 725 18.35 22.09 25.40
N ILE A 726 17.31 22.91 25.21
CA ILE A 726 16.12 22.95 26.09
C ILE A 726 15.04 21.92 25.70
N GLY A 727 15.17 21.28 24.54
CA GLY A 727 14.21 20.29 24.03
C GLY A 727 13.05 20.89 23.22
N LEU A 728 12.28 20.02 22.57
CA LEU A 728 11.24 20.40 21.61
C LEU A 728 10.05 21.12 22.27
N GLY A 729 9.57 20.61 23.42
CA GLY A 729 8.42 21.21 24.11
C GLY A 729 8.68 22.65 24.54
N GLU A 730 9.83 22.91 25.15
CA GLU A 730 10.24 24.26 25.57
C GLU A 730 10.52 25.18 24.38
N LYS A 731 11.06 24.65 23.28
CA LYS A 731 11.20 25.38 22.02
C LYS A 731 9.85 25.85 21.47
N LEU A 732 8.80 25.03 21.52
CA LEU A 732 7.46 25.42 21.07
C LEU A 732 6.85 26.50 21.98
N LYS A 733 7.08 26.43 23.30
CA LYS A 733 6.72 27.53 24.21
C LYS A 733 7.47 28.82 23.87
N ALA A 734 8.76 28.73 23.55
CA ALA A 734 9.56 29.87 23.14
C ALA A 734 9.05 30.49 21.82
N TYR A 735 8.53 29.68 20.89
CA TYR A 735 7.87 30.16 19.68
C TYR A 735 6.60 30.95 19.99
N ASN A 736 5.77 30.49 20.92
CA ASN A 736 4.59 31.24 21.36
C ASN A 736 4.99 32.60 21.98
N LEU A 737 6.06 32.65 22.76
CA LEU A 737 6.58 33.92 23.30
C LEU A 737 7.14 34.83 22.20
N GLN A 738 7.73 34.27 21.14
CA GLN A 738 8.17 35.05 19.98
C GLN A 738 7.00 35.66 19.21
N ASP A 739 5.88 34.93 19.10
CA ASP A 739 4.64 35.43 18.48
C ASP A 739 3.99 36.54 19.31
N LEU A 740 4.24 36.54 20.63
CA LEU A 740 3.90 37.65 21.54
C LEU A 740 4.88 38.83 21.48
N GLY A 741 5.86 38.81 20.56
CA GLY A 741 6.75 39.92 20.26
C GLY A 741 8.20 39.75 20.71
N ASN A 742 8.50 38.79 21.58
CA ASN A 742 9.86 38.56 22.08
C ASN A 742 10.79 38.05 20.96
N ASP A 743 12.09 38.20 21.11
CA ASP A 743 13.05 37.48 20.26
C ASP A 743 13.48 36.13 20.86
N THR A 744 14.28 35.36 20.11
CA THR A 744 14.69 34.02 20.55
C THR A 744 15.57 34.02 21.80
N TYR A 745 16.28 35.11 22.08
CA TYR A 745 17.11 35.23 23.28
C TYR A 745 16.21 35.49 24.49
N GLU A 746 15.33 36.49 24.38
CA GLU A 746 14.39 36.90 25.43
C GLU A 746 13.40 35.79 25.78
N ALA A 747 12.87 35.09 24.78
CA ALA A 747 11.96 33.98 24.98
C ALA A 747 12.57 32.86 25.84
N ASN A 748 13.85 32.53 25.65
CA ASN A 748 14.53 31.52 26.47
C ASN A 748 14.71 31.98 27.92
N ILE A 749 15.11 33.24 28.12
CA ILE A 749 15.27 33.81 29.47
C ILE A 749 13.93 33.87 30.21
N LEU A 750 12.84 34.23 29.53
CA LEU A 750 11.48 34.24 30.10
C LEU A 750 11.02 32.86 30.56
N LEU A 751 11.45 31.81 29.85
CA LEU A 751 11.20 30.41 30.24
C LEU A 751 12.19 29.88 31.30
N ARG A 752 13.06 30.76 31.85
CA ARG A 752 14.10 30.42 32.84
C ARG A 752 15.16 29.44 32.32
N HIS A 753 15.39 29.42 31.02
CA HIS A 753 16.48 28.67 30.40
C HIS A 753 17.65 29.61 30.07
N PRO A 754 18.90 29.12 30.00
CA PRO A 754 20.00 29.91 29.47
C PRO A 754 19.77 30.23 27.98
N ALA A 755 20.37 31.31 27.49
CA ALA A 755 20.24 31.72 26.09
C ALA A 755 20.75 30.65 25.10
N ASP A 756 21.76 29.88 25.51
CA ASP A 756 22.28 28.73 24.78
C ASP A 756 22.78 27.67 25.79
N ALA A 757 22.14 26.50 25.83
CA ALA A 757 22.49 25.41 26.75
C ALA A 757 23.39 24.33 26.10
N ARG A 758 23.85 24.56 24.87
CA ARG A 758 24.56 23.53 24.10
C ARG A 758 26.00 23.35 24.56
N SER A 759 26.46 22.09 24.50
CA SER A 759 27.85 21.70 24.68
C SER A 759 28.37 20.98 23.44
N TYR A 760 29.61 21.28 23.05
CA TYR A 760 30.24 20.75 21.83
C TYR A 760 31.35 19.74 22.12
N GLY A 761 31.66 19.43 23.39
CA GLY A 761 32.70 18.43 23.72
C GLY A 761 32.40 17.05 23.16
N LEU A 762 31.11 16.67 23.07
CA LEU A 762 30.68 15.43 22.43
C LEU A 762 31.02 15.41 20.93
N ALA A 763 30.87 16.55 20.24
CA ALA A 763 31.27 16.66 18.84
C ALA A 763 32.78 16.52 18.66
N THR A 764 33.59 17.12 19.54
CA THR A 764 35.05 16.96 19.52
C THR A 764 35.44 15.49 19.67
N ALA A 765 34.85 14.77 20.63
CA ALA A 765 35.10 13.34 20.84
C ALA A 765 34.71 12.49 19.60
N MET A 766 33.54 12.75 19.00
CA MET A 766 33.10 12.06 17.77
C MET A 766 34.05 12.32 16.60
N LEU A 767 34.55 13.55 16.44
CA LEU A 767 35.52 13.88 15.38
C LEU A 767 36.86 13.16 15.58
N MET A 768 37.33 13.03 16.82
CA MET A 768 38.54 12.25 17.13
C MET A 768 38.37 10.78 16.75
N ASP A 769 37.22 10.19 17.07
CA ASP A 769 36.90 8.80 16.72
C ASP A 769 36.80 8.59 15.20
N LEU A 770 36.25 9.56 14.45
CA LEU A 770 36.23 9.56 12.97
C LEU A 770 37.60 9.78 12.32
N GLY A 771 38.67 9.91 13.11
CA GLY A 771 40.02 10.16 12.61
C GLY A 771 40.23 11.59 12.10
N LEU A 772 39.37 12.53 12.49
CA LEU A 772 39.43 13.96 12.10
C LEU A 772 40.08 14.84 13.18
N GLY A 773 40.60 14.24 14.26
CA GLY A 773 41.41 14.91 15.27
C GLY A 773 42.89 15.03 14.89
N GLY A 774 43.66 15.75 15.72
CA GLY A 774 45.09 15.95 15.55
C GLY A 774 45.46 17.10 14.60
N GLU A 775 46.75 17.18 14.23
CA GLU A 775 47.32 18.35 13.57
C GLU A 775 46.89 18.58 12.11
N ARG A 776 46.36 17.54 11.45
CA ARG A 776 45.87 17.63 10.05
C ARG A 776 44.80 18.71 9.91
N GLY A 777 43.92 18.80 10.90
CA GLY A 777 42.86 19.80 11.00
C GLY A 777 41.72 19.64 9.99
N ILE A 778 40.72 20.51 10.14
CA ILE A 778 39.45 20.46 9.40
C ILE A 778 39.07 21.83 8.85
N ARG A 779 38.16 21.84 7.86
CA ARG A 779 37.43 23.04 7.43
C ARG A 779 36.05 23.06 8.07
N LEU A 780 35.78 24.04 8.93
CA LEU A 780 34.55 24.08 9.73
C LEU A 780 33.51 25.01 9.11
N LEU A 781 32.34 24.46 8.78
CA LEU A 781 31.16 25.20 8.32
C LEU A 781 30.43 25.82 9.51
N THR A 782 30.73 27.07 9.83
CA THR A 782 30.09 27.80 10.94
C THR A 782 30.09 29.31 10.76
N ASN A 783 29.11 29.98 11.35
CA ASN A 783 29.11 31.44 11.55
C ASN A 783 29.30 31.86 12.99
N ASN A 784 29.29 30.91 13.92
CA ASN A 784 29.46 31.16 15.34
C ASN A 784 30.96 31.06 15.68
N PRO A 785 31.62 32.15 16.12
CA PRO A 785 33.03 32.13 16.53
C PRO A 785 33.27 31.25 17.77
N ASP A 786 32.32 31.21 18.71
CA ASP A 786 32.44 30.39 19.92
C ASP A 786 32.37 28.90 19.59
N LYS A 787 31.60 28.53 18.56
CA LYS A 787 31.57 27.16 18.05
C LYS A 787 32.93 26.72 17.50
N VAL A 788 33.71 27.63 16.90
CA VAL A 788 35.06 27.31 16.42
C VAL A 788 35.93 26.90 17.60
N ARG A 789 35.98 27.72 18.65
CA ARG A 789 36.77 27.46 19.86
C ARG A 789 36.29 26.21 20.61
N ALA A 790 34.97 26.03 20.72
CA ALA A 790 34.38 24.91 21.43
C ALA A 790 34.64 23.55 20.75
N VAL A 791 34.76 23.53 19.42
CA VAL A 791 35.07 22.30 18.66
C VAL A 791 36.55 21.94 18.77
N GLU A 792 37.45 22.92 18.88
CA GLU A 792 38.88 22.62 19.05
C GLU A 792 39.16 21.81 20.32
N GLY A 793 38.33 21.98 21.36
CA GLY A 793 38.44 21.28 22.63
C GLY A 793 39.47 21.93 23.58
N PRO A 794 39.51 21.50 24.85
CA PRO A 794 40.35 22.11 25.88
C PRO A 794 41.85 21.94 25.63
N ALA A 795 42.27 20.82 25.02
CA ALA A 795 43.66 20.55 24.67
C ALA A 795 43.94 20.73 23.17
N ARG A 796 43.02 21.35 22.43
CA ARG A 796 43.10 21.55 20.98
C ARG A 796 43.18 20.23 20.20
N GLU A 797 42.38 19.26 20.63
CA GLU A 797 42.29 17.91 20.09
C GLU A 797 41.85 17.88 18.61
N VAL A 798 41.11 18.90 18.18
CA VAL A 798 40.74 19.13 16.77
C VAL A 798 41.25 20.51 16.37
N VAL A 799 41.93 20.61 15.22
CA VAL A 799 42.45 21.90 14.73
C VAL A 799 41.54 22.45 13.64
N VAL A 800 40.95 23.63 13.83
CA VAL A 800 40.14 24.29 12.78
C VAL A 800 41.07 25.17 11.94
N ARG A 801 41.48 24.70 10.76
CA ARG A 801 42.40 25.44 9.87
C ARG A 801 41.69 26.58 9.14
N GLU A 802 40.45 26.33 8.77
CA GLU A 802 39.68 27.24 7.94
C GLU A 802 38.22 27.26 8.35
N ARG A 803 37.66 28.47 8.48
CA ARG A 803 36.23 28.67 8.64
C ARG A 803 35.63 28.86 7.26
N VAL A 804 34.60 28.08 6.97
CA VAL A 804 33.76 28.24 5.77
C VAL A 804 32.43 28.86 6.19
N ALA A 805 32.12 30.05 5.66
CA ALA A 805 30.93 30.79 6.07
C ALA A 805 29.64 30.19 5.50
N MET A 806 28.63 30.05 6.35
CA MET A 806 27.30 29.54 5.99
C MET A 806 26.33 30.72 5.78
N VAL A 807 26.53 31.47 4.70
CA VAL A 807 25.64 32.60 4.38
C VAL A 807 24.31 32.06 3.82
N PRO A 808 23.16 32.56 4.31
CA PRO A 808 21.85 32.20 3.77
C PRO A 808 21.77 32.37 2.25
N LEU A 809 21.10 31.44 1.58
CA LEU A 809 20.97 31.46 0.12
C LEU A 809 20.20 32.70 -0.36
N ALA A 810 19.23 33.16 0.42
CA ALA A 810 18.48 34.39 0.15
C ALA A 810 19.41 35.61 0.06
N TRP A 811 20.42 35.70 0.92
CA TRP A 811 21.38 36.80 0.89
C TRP A 811 22.35 36.66 -0.29
N LYS A 812 22.89 35.46 -0.51
CA LYS A 812 23.82 35.17 -1.62
C LYS A 812 23.23 35.45 -3.01
N THR A 813 21.92 35.23 -3.17
CA THR A 813 21.26 35.27 -4.49
C THR A 813 20.39 36.51 -4.70
N GLY A 814 20.37 37.45 -3.75
CA GLY A 814 19.47 38.61 -3.79
C GLY A 814 17.99 38.20 -3.75
N GLY A 815 17.67 37.15 -2.99
CA GLY A 815 16.32 36.64 -2.79
C GLY A 815 15.77 35.74 -3.90
N LYS A 816 16.60 35.30 -4.85
CA LYS A 816 16.20 34.38 -5.94
C LYS A 816 16.06 32.93 -5.48
N ALA A 817 16.80 32.52 -4.45
CA ALA A 817 16.75 31.19 -3.83
C ALA A 817 16.87 31.30 -2.30
N GLY A 818 16.45 30.28 -1.56
CA GLY A 818 16.51 30.23 -0.10
C GLY A 818 15.23 30.71 0.61
N ILE A 819 15.23 30.61 1.94
CA ILE A 819 14.07 30.99 2.78
C ILE A 819 13.91 32.51 2.81
N ARG A 820 12.68 33.00 2.56
CA ARG A 820 12.31 34.42 2.70
C ARG A 820 11.12 34.54 3.65
N SER A 821 11.37 35.07 4.83
CA SER A 821 10.34 35.33 5.84
C SER A 821 10.82 36.44 6.79
N GLU A 822 9.87 37.12 7.43
CA GLU A 822 10.20 38.13 8.44
C GLU A 822 10.81 37.46 9.69
N GLU A 823 10.34 36.26 10.02
CA GLU A 823 10.79 35.48 11.17
C GLU A 823 12.25 35.04 11.04
N VAL A 824 12.70 34.59 9.85
CA VAL A 824 14.10 34.20 9.66
C VAL A 824 15.03 35.41 9.70
N GLU A 825 14.60 36.57 9.18
CA GLU A 825 15.37 37.80 9.23
C GLU A 825 15.51 38.31 10.67
N LYS A 826 14.43 38.31 11.46
CA LYS A 826 14.46 38.63 12.91
C LYS A 826 15.37 37.66 13.69
N TYR A 827 15.35 36.37 13.32
CA TYR A 827 16.22 35.38 13.93
C TYR A 827 17.71 35.58 13.57
N LEU A 828 18.00 35.92 12.31
CA LEU A 828 19.36 36.20 11.82
C LEU A 828 19.91 37.50 12.42
N SER A 829 19.08 38.55 12.55
CA SER A 829 19.49 39.79 13.24
C SER A 829 19.84 39.51 14.71
N THR A 830 19.01 38.74 15.42
CA THR A 830 19.29 38.33 16.80
C THR A 830 20.62 37.57 16.91
N LYS A 831 20.93 36.69 15.94
CA LYS A 831 22.21 35.97 15.88
C LYS A 831 23.41 36.92 15.72
N ILE A 832 23.28 37.99 14.93
CA ILE A 832 24.35 38.97 14.70
C ILE A 832 24.49 39.89 15.91
N GLU A 833 23.39 40.47 16.38
CA GLU A 833 23.38 41.52 17.40
C GLU A 833 23.63 40.96 18.80
N LYS A 834 22.90 39.90 19.19
CA LYS A 834 22.95 39.33 20.55
C LYS A 834 23.96 38.19 20.67
N PHE A 835 24.03 37.29 19.68
CA PHE A 835 24.97 36.14 19.71
C PHE A 835 26.29 36.36 18.98
N LYS A 836 26.54 37.57 18.43
CA LYS A 836 27.81 37.95 17.78
C LYS A 836 28.26 37.03 16.65
N HIS A 837 27.33 36.45 15.90
CA HIS A 837 27.64 35.64 14.73
C HIS A 837 28.32 36.49 13.63
N MET A 838 29.33 35.92 12.98
CA MET A 838 30.11 36.57 11.91
C MET A 838 29.39 36.47 10.55
N LEU A 839 28.19 37.07 10.46
CA LEU A 839 27.38 37.16 9.25
C LEU A 839 27.27 38.63 8.81
N SER A 840 27.31 38.89 7.51
CA SER A 840 27.05 40.23 6.95
C SER A 840 26.15 40.13 5.72
N GLN A 841 25.25 41.10 5.56
CA GLN A 841 24.19 41.13 4.54
C GLN A 841 24.66 41.56 3.13
N LYS A 842 25.96 41.39 2.82
CA LYS A 842 26.57 41.98 1.61
C LYS A 842 26.03 41.44 0.29
#